data_AF-A0A931KF64-F1
#
_entry.id   AF-A0A931KF64-F1
#
_cell.length_a   1.000
_cell.length_b   1.000
_cell.length_c   1.000
_cell.angle_alpha   90.00
_cell.angle_beta   90.00
_cell.angle_gamma   90.00
#
_symmetry.space_group_name_H-M   'P 1'
#
loop_
_entity.id
_entity.type
_entity.pdbx_description
1 polymer ?
#
loop_
_entity_poly.entity_id
_entity_poly.type
_entity_poly.pdbx_seq_one_letter_code
_entity_poly.pdbx_strand_id
1 'polypeptide(L)'
;DNTGTLTSTRITGLGMGAAGITYSGLESLNVNLGSGGNTFNVQSTSSTTTTTVDTGAGTNTVNVGSDAPSPTGNVNGIAGKLVVQGGSGSDSPHLFDTSDSDANTGTLTSTRITGLGMGAAGITYSGLESLNVNLGSGGDTFTILNTFTGTTVLNSGSGSDTVNVQAVHGTTTVNTEAGQDTIHVGSLAPAVGGTVNQIAAALAINGGDGDPDTLNVDDTGDAAPNDGVLTATTLTGLGMGVGITYDTVESLNISLGAGGNSFNVKATKAETATTLNSGNGNDQLTVDSNGALPNGTVDGVVSSLTIDGQGGFNVLTVEDYSDTTGDLVHVMPTQIGAALGDTFFGSGGFLTYAGLDQVTLNMSQAYLPDSIYLTPSRLGTEFFIRGRDPQTPLQRDQLPGDALYLDFTGLTAEERLAVRLNATGLSDPADPVFNVWNIPGHSRVNYKQIEKMNHVQTLAVAADVSQEPWVKVIDAETGLEKFSFLAFDADFKGGVRVAVGDVNGDAIPDIITSAGNGGGPVVRVFNGATGVRFTEPIGEFLAFQPGSNTPVFVAVADIDLDGLADIVTGSESGGESIVKVFDAYKLLTGQANPVVSQFSAYDRSFPGGVRLAIGDLNGDGVPDIATAPGSGKNSEVRIFATSLSADQSTVTHSMLSSFPAFPKYNGGVNLSVGDMNGDGRADVVVGTDSGSKSLVRAYDGATIRAGSPPTLLFEFEPFGSESGGVRVALVDLDGDGVNELVVASARNGSKVKPKAFKFRTGGLTPAAIDAYFARYATDPRIVGSMYLAGGN
;
A
#
# COMPACT_ATOMS: atom_id res chain seq x y z
N ASP A 1 -50.02 -43.86 7.39
CA ASP A 1 -49.81 -42.65 6.59
C ASP A 1 -51.16 -42.15 6.12
N ASN A 2 -51.62 -41.05 6.69
CA ASN A 2 -52.92 -40.46 6.39
C ASN A 2 -52.71 -39.08 5.78
N THR A 3 -53.44 -38.76 4.70
CA THR A 3 -53.48 -37.40 4.12
C THR A 3 -54.83 -36.76 4.40
N GLY A 4 -54.85 -35.58 5.02
CA GLY A 4 -56.06 -34.80 5.28
C GLY A 4 -55.98 -33.39 4.71
N THR A 5 -57.13 -32.78 4.46
CA THR A 5 -57.25 -31.37 4.06
C THR A 5 -58.36 -30.70 4.86
N LEU A 6 -58.08 -29.49 5.37
CA LEU A 6 -58.95 -28.64 6.16
C LEU A 6 -59.22 -27.32 5.42
N THR A 7 -60.48 -26.97 5.27
CA THR A 7 -60.94 -25.60 5.02
C THR A 7 -61.72 -25.10 6.23
N SER A 8 -62.01 -23.79 6.27
CA SER A 8 -62.77 -23.12 7.35
C SER A 8 -64.16 -23.71 7.66
N THR A 9 -64.68 -24.61 6.82
CA THR A 9 -65.99 -25.27 7.00
C THR A 9 -65.98 -26.78 6.77
N ARG A 10 -64.86 -27.39 6.36
CA ARG A 10 -64.84 -28.82 5.99
C ARG A 10 -63.48 -29.51 6.21
N ILE A 11 -63.50 -30.79 6.59
CA ILE A 11 -62.35 -31.70 6.61
C ILE A 11 -62.58 -32.82 5.59
N THR A 12 -61.58 -33.14 4.78
CA THR A 12 -61.58 -34.29 3.85
C THR A 12 -60.30 -35.12 4.00
N GLY A 13 -60.28 -36.33 3.43
CA GLY A 13 -59.14 -37.26 3.56
C GLY A 13 -59.21 -38.09 4.84
N LEU A 14 -58.06 -38.47 5.40
CA LEU A 14 -57.93 -39.28 6.64
C LEU A 14 -58.74 -40.60 6.62
N GLY A 15 -58.85 -41.24 5.45
CA GLY A 15 -59.67 -42.46 5.26
C GLY A 15 -61.17 -42.21 5.18
N MET A 16 -61.65 -40.96 5.29
CA MET A 16 -63.04 -40.60 5.05
C MET A 16 -63.37 -40.66 3.55
N GLY A 17 -64.62 -41.00 3.22
CA GLY A 17 -65.13 -40.88 1.86
C GLY A 17 -65.17 -39.41 1.38
N ALA A 18 -65.31 -39.21 0.06
CA ALA A 18 -65.18 -37.89 -0.60
C ALA A 18 -66.07 -36.75 -0.07
N ALA A 19 -67.11 -37.05 0.72
CA ALA A 19 -67.95 -36.05 1.38
C ALA A 19 -67.22 -35.35 2.54
N GLY A 20 -66.34 -36.05 3.27
CA GLY A 20 -65.68 -35.54 4.47
C GLY A 20 -66.62 -35.21 5.64
N ILE A 21 -66.18 -34.31 6.51
CA ILE A 21 -66.95 -33.73 7.63
C ILE A 21 -67.12 -32.24 7.36
N THR A 22 -68.37 -31.77 7.20
CA THR A 22 -68.71 -30.35 7.21
C THR A 22 -69.01 -29.90 8.64
N TYR A 23 -68.50 -28.73 9.05
CA TYR A 23 -68.69 -28.18 10.38
C TYR A 23 -68.95 -26.66 10.33
N SER A 24 -69.55 -26.12 11.38
CA SER A 24 -69.79 -24.68 11.56
C SER A 24 -70.05 -24.35 13.02
N GLY A 25 -69.79 -23.10 13.43
CA GLY A 25 -70.11 -22.62 14.78
C GLY A 25 -69.34 -23.29 15.93
N LEU A 26 -68.21 -23.95 15.64
CA LEU A 26 -67.36 -24.56 16.68
C LEU A 26 -66.46 -23.51 17.34
N GLU A 27 -66.34 -23.54 18.66
CA GLU A 27 -65.30 -22.81 19.40
C GLU A 27 -63.93 -23.51 19.28
N SER A 28 -63.93 -24.83 19.20
CA SER A 28 -62.71 -25.65 19.09
C SER A 28 -62.90 -26.80 18.10
N LEU A 29 -61.88 -27.03 17.27
CA LEU A 29 -61.77 -28.18 16.39
C LEU A 29 -60.40 -28.84 16.64
N ASN A 30 -60.38 -30.11 17.05
CA ASN A 30 -59.13 -30.84 17.31
C ASN A 30 -59.03 -32.03 16.37
N VAL A 31 -57.91 -32.14 15.67
CA VAL A 31 -57.61 -33.19 14.68
C VAL A 31 -56.33 -33.90 15.12
N ASN A 32 -56.44 -35.19 15.45
CA ASN A 32 -55.31 -35.99 15.92
C ASN A 32 -54.98 -37.02 14.82
N LEU A 33 -53.76 -36.97 14.28
CA LEU A 33 -53.36 -37.80 13.13
C LEU A 33 -52.93 -39.22 13.52
N GLY A 34 -52.56 -39.44 14.79
CA GLY A 34 -52.24 -40.76 15.34
C GLY A 34 -50.79 -41.16 15.08
N SER A 35 -50.56 -42.38 14.59
CA SER A 35 -49.22 -42.90 14.33
C SER A 35 -48.96 -43.14 12.84
N GLY A 36 -47.73 -42.89 12.38
CA GLY A 36 -47.28 -43.09 10.99
C GLY A 36 -46.75 -41.79 10.38
N GLY A 37 -46.45 -41.80 9.08
CA GLY A 37 -46.11 -40.56 8.37
C GLY A 37 -47.36 -39.88 7.84
N ASN A 38 -47.85 -38.83 8.50
CA ASN A 38 -49.12 -38.18 8.12
C ASN A 38 -48.89 -36.80 7.50
N THR A 39 -49.74 -36.43 6.53
CA THR A 39 -49.73 -35.10 5.91
C THR A 39 -51.06 -34.42 6.14
N PHE A 40 -51.05 -33.21 6.71
CA PHE A 40 -52.27 -32.45 6.94
C PHE A 40 -52.19 -31.05 6.31
N ASN A 41 -53.12 -30.77 5.40
CA ASN A 41 -53.14 -29.54 4.62
C ASN A 41 -54.19 -28.59 5.18
N VAL A 42 -53.79 -27.40 5.63
CA VAL A 42 -54.66 -26.36 6.18
C VAL A 42 -54.79 -25.23 5.17
N GLN A 43 -55.89 -25.22 4.41
CA GLN A 43 -56.18 -24.23 3.39
C GLN A 43 -56.90 -22.99 3.94
N SER A 44 -57.65 -23.14 5.06
CA SER A 44 -58.25 -22.03 5.78
C SER A 44 -58.75 -22.45 7.16
N THR A 45 -58.87 -21.48 8.08
CA THR A 45 -59.48 -21.66 9.41
C THR A 45 -60.68 -20.73 9.60
N SER A 46 -61.59 -21.11 10.49
CA SER A 46 -62.75 -20.27 10.86
C SER A 46 -62.34 -19.24 11.91
N SER A 47 -62.67 -17.96 11.70
CA SER A 47 -62.25 -16.85 12.58
C SER A 47 -62.70 -16.94 14.04
N THR A 48 -63.74 -17.73 14.33
CA THR A 48 -64.24 -17.97 15.70
C THR A 48 -63.79 -19.30 16.30
N THR A 49 -63.02 -20.11 15.56
CA THR A 49 -62.66 -21.48 15.94
C THR A 49 -61.16 -21.58 16.22
N THR A 50 -60.80 -22.16 17.37
CA THR A 50 -59.41 -22.62 17.59
C THR A 50 -59.25 -24.00 16.97
N THR A 51 -58.44 -24.10 15.93
CA THR A 51 -58.08 -25.36 15.26
C THR A 51 -56.78 -25.90 15.85
N THR A 52 -56.81 -27.13 16.37
CA THR A 52 -55.61 -27.87 16.79
C THR A 52 -55.36 -29.03 15.83
N VAL A 53 -54.11 -29.15 15.36
CA VAL A 53 -53.59 -30.31 14.63
C VAL A 53 -52.53 -30.95 15.52
N ASP A 54 -52.84 -32.13 16.07
CA ASP A 54 -51.91 -33.00 16.79
C ASP A 54 -51.37 -34.04 15.79
N THR A 55 -50.08 -33.96 15.51
CA THR A 55 -49.39 -34.81 14.53
C THR A 55 -49.17 -36.24 15.03
N GLY A 56 -49.13 -36.44 16.35
CA GLY A 56 -48.87 -37.72 16.99
C GLY A 56 -47.47 -38.28 16.73
N ALA A 57 -47.35 -39.59 16.48
CA ALA A 57 -46.06 -40.27 16.43
C ALA A 57 -45.64 -40.63 15.00
N GLY A 58 -44.46 -40.19 14.57
CA GLY A 58 -43.89 -40.51 13.25
C GLY A 58 -43.25 -39.31 12.57
N THR A 59 -43.17 -39.35 11.24
CA THR A 59 -42.62 -38.24 10.43
C THR A 59 -43.78 -37.53 9.74
N ASN A 60 -44.25 -36.41 10.30
CA ASN A 60 -45.46 -35.75 9.82
C ASN A 60 -45.17 -34.39 9.17
N THR A 61 -46.05 -33.99 8.27
CA THR A 61 -45.97 -32.74 7.52
C THR A 61 -47.27 -31.96 7.68
N VAL A 62 -47.19 -30.67 8.02
CA VAL A 62 -48.36 -29.79 8.12
C VAL A 62 -48.20 -28.63 7.15
N ASN A 63 -48.91 -28.68 6.03
CA ASN A 63 -48.84 -27.65 5.00
C ASN A 63 -49.91 -26.59 5.27
N VAL A 64 -49.55 -25.31 5.34
CA VAL A 64 -50.47 -24.21 5.64
C VAL A 64 -50.44 -23.20 4.50
N GLY A 65 -51.58 -23.00 3.83
CA GLY A 65 -51.72 -22.08 2.69
C GLY A 65 -52.90 -22.49 1.80
N SER A 66 -53.51 -21.51 1.10
CA SER A 66 -54.77 -21.67 0.34
C SER A 66 -54.81 -22.89 -0.58
N ASP A 67 -53.67 -23.21 -1.20
CA ASP A 67 -53.54 -24.25 -2.23
C ASP A 67 -52.91 -25.55 -1.68
N ALA A 68 -52.64 -25.62 -0.36
CA ALA A 68 -51.98 -26.76 0.28
C ALA A 68 -52.65 -28.10 -0.10
N PRO A 69 -51.90 -29.12 -0.54
CA PRO A 69 -50.45 -29.31 -0.40
C PRO A 69 -49.56 -28.55 -1.40
N SER A 70 -50.10 -27.80 -2.38
CA SER A 70 -49.26 -27.02 -3.28
C SER A 70 -48.54 -25.90 -2.50
N PRO A 71 -47.24 -25.64 -2.77
CA PRO A 71 -46.52 -24.53 -2.16
C PRO A 71 -46.95 -23.16 -2.69
N THR A 72 -47.81 -23.11 -3.70
CA THR A 72 -48.23 -21.89 -4.44
C THR A 72 -49.32 -21.06 -3.75
N GLY A 73 -49.70 -21.37 -2.51
CA GLY A 73 -50.82 -20.72 -1.82
C GLY A 73 -50.45 -19.42 -1.10
N ASN A 74 -51.43 -18.84 -0.40
CA ASN A 74 -51.20 -17.84 0.64
C ASN A 74 -51.84 -18.19 1.99
N VAL A 75 -51.31 -17.64 3.09
CA VAL A 75 -51.80 -17.92 4.47
C VAL A 75 -52.91 -16.98 4.93
N ASN A 76 -53.34 -16.02 4.11
CA ASN A 76 -54.46 -15.11 4.37
C ASN A 76 -55.78 -15.82 4.74
N GLY A 77 -55.96 -17.08 4.31
CA GLY A 77 -57.08 -17.95 4.70
C GLY A 77 -57.09 -18.39 6.18
N ILE A 78 -56.01 -18.17 6.94
CA ILE A 78 -55.89 -18.57 8.35
C ILE A 78 -56.50 -17.48 9.26
N ALA A 79 -57.82 -17.33 9.17
CA ALA A 79 -58.57 -16.27 9.85
C ALA A 79 -58.74 -16.48 11.37
N GLY A 80 -58.66 -17.73 11.84
CA GLY A 80 -58.75 -18.12 13.26
C GLY A 80 -57.51 -18.86 13.74
N LYS A 81 -57.34 -18.96 15.06
CA LYS A 81 -56.13 -19.53 15.69
C LYS A 81 -55.88 -20.96 15.22
N LEU A 82 -54.71 -21.18 14.62
CA LEU A 82 -54.17 -22.51 14.36
C LEU A 82 -53.17 -22.91 15.46
N VAL A 83 -53.21 -24.15 15.88
CA VAL A 83 -52.27 -24.76 16.83
C VAL A 83 -51.72 -26.04 16.21
N VAL A 84 -50.40 -26.11 16.03
CA VAL A 84 -49.70 -27.31 15.50
C VAL A 84 -48.88 -27.94 16.63
N GLN A 85 -49.29 -29.12 17.07
CA GLN A 85 -48.60 -29.89 18.11
C GLN A 85 -47.81 -31.00 17.42
N GLY A 86 -46.48 -30.83 17.39
CA GLY A 86 -45.54 -31.91 17.14
C GLY A 86 -45.61 -32.92 18.30
N GLY A 87 -45.49 -34.20 17.97
CA GLY A 87 -45.61 -35.29 18.91
C GLY A 87 -44.27 -35.95 19.16
N SER A 88 -44.07 -37.16 18.61
CA SER A 88 -42.79 -37.87 18.74
C SER A 88 -42.30 -38.38 17.40
N GLY A 89 -41.25 -37.75 16.85
CA GLY A 89 -40.58 -38.21 15.65
C GLY A 89 -39.91 -37.08 14.89
N SER A 90 -40.51 -36.65 13.79
CA SER A 90 -40.01 -35.54 12.96
C SER A 90 -41.20 -34.80 12.36
N ASP A 91 -41.56 -33.67 12.96
CA ASP A 91 -42.71 -32.87 12.58
C ASP A 91 -42.27 -31.59 11.85
N SER A 92 -42.75 -31.44 10.62
CA SER A 92 -42.34 -30.41 9.65
C SER A 92 -43.54 -29.60 9.13
N PRO A 93 -43.95 -28.52 9.82
CA PRO A 93 -44.84 -27.52 9.25
C PRO A 93 -44.15 -26.68 8.17
N HIS A 94 -44.89 -26.46 7.08
CA HIS A 94 -44.56 -25.54 6.00
C HIS A 94 -45.64 -24.48 5.90
N LEU A 95 -45.24 -23.20 5.91
CA LEU A 95 -46.11 -22.07 5.59
C LEU A 95 -45.85 -21.64 4.15
N PHE A 96 -46.91 -21.50 3.38
CA PHE A 96 -46.89 -21.15 1.97
C PHE A 96 -47.62 -19.83 1.76
N ASP A 97 -46.85 -18.75 1.65
CA ASP A 97 -47.31 -17.40 1.31
C ASP A 97 -46.91 -16.94 -0.11
N THR A 98 -46.37 -17.85 -0.92
CA THR A 98 -45.67 -17.54 -2.17
C THR A 98 -46.52 -16.98 -3.31
N SER A 99 -47.84 -16.92 -3.17
CA SER A 99 -48.72 -16.20 -4.12
C SER A 99 -49.32 -14.92 -3.56
N ASP A 100 -48.92 -14.50 -2.36
CA ASP A 100 -49.15 -13.11 -1.95
C ASP A 100 -48.20 -12.17 -2.73
N SER A 101 -48.70 -10.98 -3.01
CA SER A 101 -47.97 -9.88 -3.66
C SER A 101 -48.10 -8.57 -2.88
N ASP A 102 -48.88 -8.56 -1.80
CA ASP A 102 -49.01 -7.44 -0.89
C ASP A 102 -47.82 -7.45 0.09
N ALA A 103 -47.27 -6.28 0.39
CA ALA A 103 -46.22 -6.12 1.40
C ALA A 103 -46.77 -6.44 2.80
N ASN A 104 -46.19 -7.46 3.43
CA ASN A 104 -46.63 -8.05 4.68
C ASN A 104 -45.63 -7.82 5.82
N THR A 105 -46.11 -7.91 7.05
CA THR A 105 -45.26 -7.92 8.25
C THR A 105 -45.46 -9.23 8.99
N GLY A 106 -44.38 -9.95 9.29
CA GLY A 106 -44.36 -11.20 10.03
C GLY A 106 -43.57 -11.12 11.33
N THR A 107 -43.91 -11.97 12.31
CA THR A 107 -43.14 -12.11 13.54
C THR A 107 -43.09 -13.57 13.98
N LEU A 108 -41.87 -14.07 14.19
CA LEU A 108 -41.54 -15.40 14.65
C LEU A 108 -41.03 -15.37 16.11
N THR A 109 -41.52 -16.31 16.90
CA THR A 109 -41.01 -16.67 18.23
C THR A 109 -40.88 -18.18 18.31
N SER A 110 -40.13 -18.70 19.27
CA SER A 110 -39.96 -20.13 19.56
C SER A 110 -41.25 -20.98 19.69
N THR A 111 -42.43 -20.36 19.78
CA THR A 111 -43.73 -21.05 19.87
C THR A 111 -44.84 -20.48 18.98
N ARG A 112 -44.57 -19.45 18.16
CA ARG A 112 -45.64 -18.72 17.45
C ARG A 112 -45.15 -17.94 16.23
N ILE A 113 -45.95 -17.97 15.15
CA ILE A 113 -45.91 -17.03 14.03
C ILE A 113 -47.20 -16.19 14.03
N THR A 114 -47.06 -14.88 13.77
CA THR A 114 -48.17 -13.93 13.53
C THR A 114 -47.82 -12.96 12.42
N GLY A 115 -48.84 -12.30 11.85
CA GLY A 115 -48.68 -11.43 10.69
C GLY A 115 -49.02 -12.16 9.40
N LEU A 116 -48.39 -11.79 8.28
CA LEU A 116 -48.56 -12.45 6.97
C LEU A 116 -50.04 -12.52 6.55
N GLY A 117 -50.76 -11.40 6.67
CA GLY A 117 -52.21 -11.25 6.46
C GLY A 117 -53.15 -12.23 7.20
N MET A 118 -52.63 -13.13 8.04
CA MET A 118 -53.40 -14.04 8.88
C MET A 118 -54.24 -13.29 9.92
N GLY A 119 -55.27 -13.95 10.44
CA GLY A 119 -56.00 -13.47 11.60
C GLY A 119 -55.07 -13.28 12.81
N ALA A 120 -55.32 -12.25 13.63
CA ALA A 120 -54.42 -11.75 14.68
C ALA A 120 -53.93 -12.78 15.73
N ALA A 121 -54.55 -13.96 15.80
CA ALA A 121 -54.08 -15.05 16.66
C ALA A 121 -52.90 -15.85 16.06
N GLY A 122 -52.79 -15.89 14.73
CA GLY A 122 -51.76 -16.59 13.97
C GLY A 122 -51.71 -18.11 14.23
N ILE A 123 -50.49 -18.64 14.11
CA ILE A 123 -50.16 -20.06 14.30
C ILE A 123 -49.34 -20.20 15.58
N THR A 124 -49.82 -20.98 16.54
CA THR A 124 -49.05 -21.42 17.71
C THR A 124 -48.51 -22.82 17.46
N TYR A 125 -47.31 -23.15 17.93
CA TYR A 125 -46.77 -24.50 17.81
C TYR A 125 -45.89 -24.91 18.98
N SER A 126 -45.64 -26.21 19.07
CA SER A 126 -44.80 -26.85 20.10
C SER A 126 -44.32 -28.21 19.60
N GLY A 127 -43.14 -28.65 20.06
CA GLY A 127 -42.65 -30.02 19.79
C GLY A 127 -42.25 -30.28 18.33
N LEU A 128 -41.85 -29.24 17.59
CA LEU A 128 -41.41 -29.37 16.20
C LEU A 128 -39.90 -29.65 16.12
N GLU A 129 -39.49 -30.46 15.16
CA GLU A 129 -38.09 -30.63 14.76
C GLU A 129 -37.65 -29.59 13.70
N SER A 130 -38.59 -29.11 12.89
CA SER A 130 -38.32 -28.19 11.77
C SER A 130 -39.49 -27.24 11.50
N LEU A 131 -39.19 -26.09 10.90
CA LEU A 131 -40.19 -25.10 10.48
C LEU A 131 -39.69 -24.39 9.21
N ASN A 132 -40.50 -24.39 8.17
CA ASN A 132 -40.19 -23.70 6.92
C ASN A 132 -41.28 -22.66 6.63
N VAL A 133 -40.85 -21.43 6.38
CA VAL A 133 -41.71 -20.28 6.08
C VAL A 133 -41.27 -19.75 4.72
N ASN A 134 -42.21 -19.71 3.77
CA ASN A 134 -41.99 -19.16 2.44
C ASN A 134 -42.93 -17.98 2.29
N LEU A 135 -42.37 -16.78 2.14
CA LEU A 135 -43.12 -15.54 1.97
C LEU A 135 -43.43 -15.29 0.49
N GLY A 136 -43.92 -14.08 0.17
CA GLY A 136 -44.59 -13.77 -1.09
C GLY A 136 -43.70 -13.16 -2.17
N SER A 137 -44.31 -12.23 -2.91
CA SER A 137 -43.68 -11.39 -3.94
C SER A 137 -43.78 -9.88 -3.63
N GLY A 138 -44.23 -9.54 -2.42
CA GLY A 138 -44.27 -8.18 -1.89
C GLY A 138 -43.01 -7.91 -1.05
N GLY A 139 -42.63 -6.63 -0.91
CA GLY A 139 -41.52 -6.25 -0.03
C GLY A 139 -41.90 -6.43 1.44
N ASP A 140 -41.51 -7.55 2.02
CA ASP A 140 -41.97 -8.05 3.30
C ASP A 140 -41.04 -7.64 4.45
N THR A 141 -41.58 -7.56 5.68
CA THR A 141 -40.78 -7.32 6.89
C THR A 141 -40.99 -8.45 7.89
N PHE A 142 -39.99 -9.31 8.06
CA PHE A 142 -40.07 -10.48 8.93
C PHE A 142 -39.15 -10.38 10.14
N THR A 143 -39.71 -10.44 11.35
CA THR A 143 -38.93 -10.32 12.61
C THR A 143 -38.83 -11.65 13.34
N ILE A 144 -37.61 -12.19 13.46
CA ILE A 144 -37.25 -13.36 14.26
C ILE A 144 -36.86 -12.89 15.67
N LEU A 145 -37.80 -12.93 16.62
CA LEU A 145 -37.55 -12.58 18.02
C LEU A 145 -36.78 -13.68 18.77
N ASN A 146 -37.06 -14.94 18.45
CA ASN A 146 -36.25 -16.12 18.79
C ASN A 146 -36.76 -17.34 18.03
N THR A 147 -35.88 -18.34 17.84
CA THR A 147 -36.25 -19.67 17.32
C THR A 147 -36.36 -20.72 18.43
N PHE A 148 -36.96 -21.86 18.11
CA PHE A 148 -36.88 -23.08 18.92
C PHE A 148 -35.60 -23.86 18.56
N THR A 149 -35.24 -24.88 19.32
CA THR A 149 -33.96 -25.61 19.17
C THR A 149 -33.86 -26.53 17.95
N GLY A 150 -34.93 -26.64 17.14
CA GLY A 150 -34.92 -27.37 15.87
C GLY A 150 -34.40 -26.50 14.72
N THR A 151 -34.71 -26.88 13.48
CA THR A 151 -34.32 -26.09 12.31
C THR A 151 -35.41 -25.08 11.93
N THR A 152 -35.01 -23.86 11.56
CA THR A 152 -35.89 -22.84 10.97
C THR A 152 -35.35 -22.42 9.61
N VAL A 153 -36.18 -22.44 8.57
CA VAL A 153 -35.84 -21.90 7.25
C VAL A 153 -36.85 -20.83 6.89
N LEU A 154 -36.37 -19.61 6.69
CA LEU A 154 -37.13 -18.49 6.14
C LEU A 154 -36.64 -18.25 4.70
N ASN A 155 -37.58 -18.28 3.77
CA ASN A 155 -37.42 -17.81 2.40
C ASN A 155 -38.30 -16.56 2.28
N SER A 156 -37.75 -15.38 2.04
CA SER A 156 -38.57 -14.16 1.90
C SER A 156 -39.17 -13.98 0.51
N GLY A 157 -38.65 -14.68 -0.50
CA GLY A 157 -39.25 -14.74 -1.83
C GLY A 157 -38.72 -13.63 -2.73
N SER A 158 -39.54 -13.06 -3.59
CA SER A 158 -39.07 -11.97 -4.48
C SER A 158 -39.55 -10.62 -3.97
N GLY A 159 -38.72 -9.60 -3.90
CA GLY A 159 -39.16 -8.32 -3.37
C GLY A 159 -38.03 -7.40 -3.01
N SER A 160 -38.25 -6.53 -2.03
CA SER A 160 -37.15 -5.85 -1.34
C SER A 160 -37.49 -5.97 0.12
N ASP A 161 -36.96 -7.03 0.71
CA ASP A 161 -37.39 -7.56 1.99
C ASP A 161 -36.52 -7.05 3.13
N THR A 162 -37.07 -7.13 4.35
CA THR A 162 -36.35 -6.77 5.57
C THR A 162 -36.48 -7.87 6.60
N VAL A 163 -35.38 -8.54 6.91
CA VAL A 163 -35.34 -9.62 7.91
C VAL A 163 -34.60 -9.15 9.18
N ASN A 164 -35.34 -9.09 10.29
CA ASN A 164 -34.80 -8.65 11.58
C ASN A 164 -34.58 -9.86 12.50
N VAL A 165 -33.32 -10.16 12.83
CA VAL A 165 -32.93 -11.32 13.66
C VAL A 165 -32.42 -10.86 15.02
N GLN A 166 -33.25 -11.02 16.06
CA GLN A 166 -32.91 -10.63 17.43
C GLN A 166 -32.30 -11.76 18.27
N ALA A 167 -32.67 -13.01 18.00
CA ALA A 167 -32.10 -14.19 18.67
C ALA A 167 -32.28 -15.48 17.86
N VAL A 168 -31.36 -16.43 18.05
CA VAL A 168 -31.34 -17.73 17.36
C VAL A 168 -30.94 -18.82 18.36
N HIS A 169 -31.83 -19.78 18.63
CA HIS A 169 -31.59 -20.88 19.60
C HIS A 169 -31.51 -22.27 18.96
N GLY A 170 -31.98 -22.41 17.71
CA GLY A 170 -31.79 -23.57 16.85
C GLY A 170 -31.35 -23.11 15.46
N THR A 171 -30.72 -24.00 14.70
CA THR A 171 -30.12 -23.68 13.40
C THR A 171 -31.12 -22.96 12.50
N THR A 172 -30.78 -21.77 12.06
CA THR A 172 -31.66 -20.89 11.29
C THR A 172 -31.02 -20.54 9.95
N THR A 173 -31.78 -20.66 8.87
CA THR A 173 -31.38 -20.22 7.53
C THR A 173 -32.35 -19.13 7.08
N VAL A 174 -31.81 -18.02 6.59
CA VAL A 174 -32.52 -16.95 5.89
C VAL A 174 -32.02 -16.94 4.46
N ASN A 175 -32.93 -17.08 3.51
CA ASN A 175 -32.69 -16.88 2.08
C ASN A 175 -33.57 -15.70 1.67
N THR A 176 -33.00 -14.64 1.10
CA THR A 176 -33.81 -13.50 0.62
C THR A 176 -34.13 -13.55 -0.88
N GLU A 177 -33.45 -14.45 -1.61
CA GLU A 177 -33.74 -14.91 -2.98
C GLU A 177 -33.59 -13.87 -4.09
N ALA A 178 -34.51 -12.91 -4.23
CA ALA A 178 -34.58 -12.07 -5.44
C ALA A 178 -35.10 -10.65 -5.21
N GLY A 179 -34.17 -9.76 -4.91
CA GLY A 179 -34.27 -8.31 -5.08
C GLY A 179 -33.27 -7.58 -4.19
N GLN A 180 -33.57 -6.37 -3.74
CA GLN A 180 -32.66 -5.60 -2.87
C GLN A 180 -33.07 -5.79 -1.41
N ASP A 181 -32.45 -6.75 -0.74
CA ASP A 181 -32.87 -7.17 0.60
C ASP A 181 -31.96 -6.62 1.70
N THR A 182 -32.51 -6.51 2.90
CA THR A 182 -31.78 -6.03 4.08
C THR A 182 -31.99 -6.93 5.28
N ILE A 183 -30.91 -7.50 5.78
CA ILE A 183 -30.90 -8.32 6.98
C ILE A 183 -30.26 -7.52 8.11
N HIS A 184 -30.94 -7.44 9.26
CA HIS A 184 -30.45 -6.83 10.48
C HIS A 184 -30.29 -7.89 11.57
N VAL A 185 -29.08 -8.10 12.09
CA VAL A 185 -28.78 -9.06 13.16
C VAL A 185 -28.32 -8.29 14.41
N GLY A 186 -29.02 -8.49 15.52
CA GLY A 186 -28.72 -7.85 16.80
C GLY A 186 -29.96 -7.79 17.70
N SER A 187 -29.79 -7.83 19.02
CA SER A 187 -30.89 -8.00 19.98
C SER A 187 -31.98 -6.91 19.97
N LEU A 188 -31.76 -5.79 19.26
CA LEU A 188 -32.73 -4.70 19.07
C LEU A 188 -33.18 -4.50 17.60
N ALA A 189 -32.70 -5.35 16.67
CA ALA A 189 -32.95 -5.24 15.23
C ALA A 189 -34.43 -4.99 14.90
N PRO A 190 -34.76 -4.02 14.03
CA PRO A 190 -33.87 -3.20 13.18
C PRO A 190 -33.19 -2.01 13.88
N ALA A 191 -33.49 -1.74 15.16
CA ALA A 191 -32.86 -0.62 15.87
C ALA A 191 -31.43 -0.96 16.27
N VAL A 192 -30.53 0.03 16.15
CA VAL A 192 -29.13 -0.06 16.58
C VAL A 192 -28.97 0.04 18.10
N GLY A 193 -27.83 -0.39 18.62
CA GLY A 193 -27.53 -0.46 20.05
C GLY A 193 -27.88 -1.80 20.69
N GLY A 194 -28.04 -2.85 19.87
CA GLY A 194 -28.21 -4.23 20.31
C GLY A 194 -26.89 -4.96 20.53
N THR A 195 -27.00 -6.25 20.87
CA THR A 195 -25.85 -7.18 20.90
C THR A 195 -26.16 -8.43 20.09
N VAL A 196 -25.13 -9.08 19.52
CA VAL A 196 -25.28 -10.37 18.82
C VAL A 196 -25.16 -11.58 19.76
N ASN A 197 -24.92 -11.35 21.05
CA ASN A 197 -24.89 -12.36 22.13
C ASN A 197 -26.09 -13.34 22.18
N GLN A 198 -27.21 -13.04 21.53
CA GLN A 198 -28.39 -13.92 21.46
C GLN A 198 -28.41 -14.84 20.21
N ILE A 199 -27.39 -14.79 19.35
CA ILE A 199 -27.16 -15.75 18.27
C ILE A 199 -26.43 -16.97 18.85
N ALA A 200 -27.19 -17.81 19.57
CA ALA A 200 -26.69 -18.94 20.35
C ALA A 200 -26.50 -20.23 19.51
N ALA A 201 -27.17 -20.34 18.37
CA ALA A 201 -26.99 -21.41 17.38
C ALA A 201 -26.61 -20.82 16.00
N ALA A 202 -26.23 -21.68 15.07
CA ALA A 202 -25.79 -21.27 13.74
C ALA A 202 -26.89 -20.50 12.97
N LEU A 203 -26.51 -19.35 12.43
CA LEU A 203 -27.32 -18.55 11.52
C LEU A 203 -26.66 -18.57 10.14
N ALA A 204 -27.37 -19.03 9.12
CA ALA A 204 -26.96 -18.96 7.72
C ALA A 204 -27.79 -17.90 7.00
N ILE A 205 -27.14 -17.02 6.24
CA ILE A 205 -27.76 -15.94 5.48
C ILE A 205 -27.28 -16.03 4.05
N ASN A 206 -28.20 -16.18 3.12
CA ASN A 206 -27.94 -16.07 1.69
C ASN A 206 -28.79 -14.90 1.20
N GLY A 207 -28.16 -13.91 0.55
CA GLY A 207 -28.90 -12.82 -0.10
C GLY A 207 -29.65 -13.37 -1.31
N GLY A 208 -29.06 -13.25 -2.49
CA GLY A 208 -29.69 -13.76 -3.70
C GLY A 208 -28.83 -13.72 -4.94
N ASP A 209 -29.48 -13.78 -6.10
CA ASP A 209 -28.83 -13.55 -7.40
C ASP A 209 -29.36 -12.25 -8.02
N GLY A 210 -28.48 -11.24 -8.19
CA GLY A 210 -28.61 -10.22 -9.24
C GLY A 210 -28.98 -8.80 -8.83
N ASP A 211 -29.42 -8.58 -7.59
CA ASP A 211 -29.67 -7.27 -6.99
C ASP A 211 -28.83 -7.15 -5.69
N PRO A 212 -28.43 -5.94 -5.25
CA PRO A 212 -27.47 -5.80 -4.13
C PRO A 212 -28.12 -5.95 -2.74
N ASP A 213 -27.68 -6.97 -2.01
CA ASP A 213 -28.14 -7.32 -0.66
C ASP A 213 -27.25 -6.79 0.45
N THR A 214 -27.86 -6.45 1.59
CA THR A 214 -27.16 -5.88 2.75
C THR A 214 -27.36 -6.69 4.03
N LEU A 215 -26.27 -7.21 4.58
CA LEU A 215 -26.19 -7.80 5.92
C LEU A 215 -25.60 -6.80 6.92
N ASN A 216 -26.43 -6.36 7.87
CA ASN A 216 -26.02 -5.50 8.99
C ASN A 216 -25.94 -6.32 10.29
N VAL A 217 -24.77 -6.32 10.92
CA VAL A 217 -24.49 -7.00 12.19
C VAL A 217 -24.19 -5.95 13.25
N ASP A 218 -25.10 -5.80 14.21
CA ASP A 218 -25.06 -4.78 15.26
C ASP A 218 -24.75 -5.38 16.63
N ASP A 219 -23.54 -5.10 17.11
CA ASP A 219 -23.07 -5.37 18.47
C ASP A 219 -22.76 -4.07 19.25
N THR A 220 -23.20 -2.91 18.75
CA THR A 220 -22.84 -1.58 19.30
C THR A 220 -23.36 -1.33 20.72
N GLY A 221 -24.26 -2.18 21.21
CA GLY A 221 -24.76 -2.19 22.58
C GLY A 221 -23.91 -2.98 23.58
N ASP A 222 -22.92 -3.76 23.14
CA ASP A 222 -22.00 -4.43 24.07
C ASP A 222 -20.99 -3.41 24.63
N ALA A 223 -20.59 -3.60 25.87
CA ALA A 223 -19.59 -2.79 26.57
C ALA A 223 -18.43 -3.63 27.12
N ALA A 224 -18.47 -4.95 26.90
CA ALA A 224 -17.34 -5.83 27.12
C ALA A 224 -16.37 -5.74 25.93
N PRO A 225 -15.07 -6.00 26.14
CA PRO A 225 -14.15 -6.38 25.07
C PRO A 225 -14.62 -7.67 24.38
N ASN A 226 -14.74 -7.67 23.06
CA ASN A 226 -15.04 -8.87 22.28
C ASN A 226 -13.90 -9.20 21.30
N ASP A 227 -13.65 -10.49 21.12
CA ASP A 227 -12.84 -11.02 20.02
C ASP A 227 -13.76 -11.33 18.82
N GLY A 228 -13.39 -10.91 17.61
CA GLY A 228 -14.11 -11.18 16.37
C GLY A 228 -13.21 -11.73 15.26
N VAL A 229 -13.71 -12.67 14.46
CA VAL A 229 -13.00 -13.23 13.30
C VAL A 229 -13.92 -13.26 12.08
N LEU A 230 -13.47 -12.60 11.01
CA LEU A 230 -14.07 -12.64 9.68
C LEU A 230 -13.26 -13.54 8.75
N THR A 231 -13.96 -14.38 8.00
CA THR A 231 -13.45 -15.08 6.81
C THR A 231 -14.36 -14.78 5.62
N ALA A 232 -13.97 -15.18 4.40
CA ALA A 232 -14.76 -14.97 3.18
C ALA A 232 -16.21 -15.54 3.20
N THR A 233 -16.61 -16.33 4.20
CA THR A 233 -18.01 -16.81 4.33
C THR A 233 -18.51 -16.89 5.78
N THR A 234 -17.73 -16.46 6.78
CA THR A 234 -18.12 -16.57 8.19
C THR A 234 -17.72 -15.38 9.04
N LEU A 235 -18.64 -14.95 9.90
CA LEU A 235 -18.38 -14.05 11.01
C LEU A 235 -18.58 -14.81 12.33
N THR A 236 -17.53 -14.83 13.16
CA THR A 236 -17.52 -15.57 14.44
C THR A 236 -16.91 -14.72 15.55
N GLY A 237 -17.10 -15.13 16.81
CA GLY A 237 -16.78 -14.31 17.97
C GLY A 237 -17.93 -13.37 18.34
N LEU A 238 -17.62 -12.16 18.80
CA LEU A 238 -18.61 -11.15 19.22
C LEU A 238 -19.62 -11.66 20.27
N GLY A 239 -19.18 -12.59 21.11
CA GLY A 239 -20.03 -13.26 22.11
C GLY A 239 -21.13 -14.19 21.53
N MET A 240 -21.19 -14.39 20.21
CA MET A 240 -22.09 -15.37 19.59
C MET A 240 -21.72 -16.81 20.00
N GLY A 241 -22.71 -17.69 20.08
CA GLY A 241 -22.51 -19.09 20.47
C GLY A 241 -21.88 -19.97 19.38
N VAL A 242 -22.11 -19.63 18.10
CA VAL A 242 -21.52 -20.31 16.93
C VAL A 242 -21.03 -19.30 15.90
N GLY A 243 -21.89 -18.35 15.52
CA GLY A 243 -21.60 -17.32 14.52
C GLY A 243 -22.57 -17.34 13.34
N ILE A 244 -22.24 -16.52 12.34
CA ILE A 244 -23.01 -16.30 11.12
C ILE A 244 -22.21 -16.84 9.94
N THR A 245 -22.81 -17.74 9.15
CA THR A 245 -22.35 -18.05 7.79
C THR A 245 -23.10 -17.15 6.83
N TYR A 246 -22.40 -16.54 5.88
CA TYR A 246 -23.01 -15.71 4.84
C TYR A 246 -22.54 -16.10 3.44
N ASP A 247 -23.47 -16.04 2.49
CA ASP A 247 -23.22 -16.20 1.06
C ASP A 247 -24.02 -15.14 0.27
N THR A 248 -23.62 -14.87 -0.97
CA THR A 248 -24.31 -13.97 -1.91
C THR A 248 -24.90 -12.69 -1.30
N VAL A 249 -24.07 -11.93 -0.55
CA VAL A 249 -24.41 -10.58 -0.08
C VAL A 249 -23.37 -9.60 -0.58
N GLU A 250 -23.79 -8.48 -1.13
CA GLU A 250 -22.93 -7.47 -1.76
C GLU A 250 -22.42 -6.45 -0.74
N SER A 251 -23.09 -6.33 0.41
CA SER A 251 -22.75 -5.38 1.48
C SER A 251 -22.79 -6.06 2.85
N LEU A 252 -21.65 -6.12 3.54
CA LEU A 252 -21.52 -6.64 4.90
C LEU A 252 -21.05 -5.53 5.85
N ASN A 253 -21.94 -5.07 6.71
CA ASN A 253 -21.66 -4.04 7.72
C ASN A 253 -21.58 -4.66 9.11
N ILE A 254 -20.43 -4.56 9.76
CA ILE A 254 -20.16 -5.08 11.09
C ILE A 254 -19.89 -3.89 12.00
N SER A 255 -20.61 -3.78 13.12
CA SER A 255 -20.46 -2.67 14.06
C SER A 255 -20.27 -3.19 15.48
N LEU A 256 -19.11 -2.92 16.06
CA LEU A 256 -18.68 -3.43 17.36
C LEU A 256 -19.12 -2.53 18.53
N GLY A 257 -19.01 -3.07 19.74
CA GLY A 257 -19.39 -2.43 21.00
C GLY A 257 -18.43 -1.34 21.50
N ALA A 258 -18.70 -0.87 22.72
CA ALA A 258 -17.91 0.14 23.43
C ALA A 258 -16.74 -0.45 24.27
N GLY A 259 -16.38 -1.72 24.03
CA GLY A 259 -15.21 -2.37 24.61
C GLY A 259 -13.93 -2.06 23.84
N GLY A 260 -12.76 -2.40 24.39
CA GLY A 260 -11.52 -2.44 23.60
C GLY A 260 -11.43 -3.79 22.88
N ASN A 261 -11.89 -3.84 21.63
CA ASN A 261 -12.12 -5.08 20.89
C ASN A 261 -10.85 -5.59 20.21
N SER A 262 -10.83 -6.88 19.89
CA SER A 262 -9.83 -7.46 18.98
C SER A 262 -10.56 -8.04 17.78
N PHE A 263 -10.33 -7.51 16.58
CA PHE A 263 -11.02 -7.97 15.37
C PHE A 263 -10.05 -8.37 14.27
N ASN A 264 -10.19 -9.60 13.77
CA ASN A 264 -9.30 -10.16 12.77
C ASN A 264 -10.02 -10.49 11.46
N VAL A 265 -9.60 -9.85 10.37
CA VAL A 265 -10.02 -10.16 9.00
C VAL A 265 -9.02 -11.12 8.37
N LYS A 266 -9.44 -12.38 8.13
CA LYS A 266 -8.62 -13.39 7.42
C LYS A 266 -8.73 -13.31 5.90
N ALA A 267 -9.92 -12.96 5.44
CA ALA A 267 -10.26 -12.82 4.03
C ALA A 267 -11.56 -12.04 3.91
N THR A 268 -11.76 -11.35 2.80
CA THR A 268 -13.07 -10.83 2.38
C THR A 268 -13.68 -11.75 1.34
N LYS A 269 -14.97 -11.60 1.07
CA LYS A 269 -15.66 -12.32 0.00
C LYS A 269 -15.60 -11.49 -1.28
N ALA A 270 -15.25 -12.10 -2.40
CA ALA A 270 -15.31 -11.43 -3.70
C ALA A 270 -16.72 -10.87 -3.94
N GLU A 271 -16.80 -9.68 -4.54
CA GLU A 271 -18.03 -8.92 -4.81
C GLU A 271 -18.78 -8.38 -3.55
N THR A 272 -18.44 -8.84 -2.33
CA THR A 272 -18.94 -8.27 -1.07
C THR A 272 -18.08 -7.09 -0.58
N ALA A 273 -18.63 -5.88 -0.60
CA ALA A 273 -18.06 -4.74 0.12
C ALA A 273 -18.23 -4.94 1.64
N THR A 274 -17.12 -4.91 2.39
CA THR A 274 -17.11 -5.13 3.84
C THR A 274 -16.82 -3.82 4.57
N THR A 275 -17.65 -3.45 5.54
CA THR A 275 -17.42 -2.32 6.46
C THR A 275 -17.31 -2.82 7.89
N LEU A 276 -16.23 -2.47 8.58
CA LEU A 276 -16.00 -2.74 10.00
C LEU A 276 -15.92 -1.41 10.75
N ASN A 277 -16.88 -1.17 11.64
CA ASN A 277 -16.87 -0.06 12.59
C ASN A 277 -16.41 -0.60 13.95
N SER A 278 -15.27 -0.16 14.47
CA SER A 278 -14.73 -0.73 15.73
C SER A 278 -15.41 -0.18 17.00
N GLY A 279 -16.16 0.92 16.88
CA GLY A 279 -17.02 1.43 17.94
C GLY A 279 -16.32 2.48 18.82
N ASN A 280 -16.47 2.35 20.14
CA ASN A 280 -15.73 3.19 21.08
C ASN A 280 -14.81 2.31 21.90
N GLY A 281 -13.52 2.60 21.97
CA GLY A 281 -12.60 1.73 22.67
C GLY A 281 -11.17 1.94 22.24
N ASN A 282 -10.29 1.12 22.80
CA ASN A 282 -8.94 1.00 22.24
C ASN A 282 -8.90 -0.32 21.48
N ASP A 283 -9.21 -0.26 20.19
CA ASP A 283 -9.39 -1.45 19.36
C ASP A 283 -8.09 -1.92 18.71
N GLN A 284 -7.93 -3.24 18.62
CA GLN A 284 -6.84 -3.91 17.91
C GLN A 284 -7.41 -4.64 16.71
N LEU A 285 -7.12 -4.11 15.53
CA LEU A 285 -7.63 -4.59 14.26
C LEU A 285 -6.48 -5.25 13.50
N THR A 286 -6.72 -6.44 12.95
CA THR A 286 -5.69 -7.22 12.23
C THR A 286 -6.24 -7.71 10.90
N VAL A 287 -5.45 -7.55 9.84
CA VAL A 287 -5.68 -8.18 8.53
C VAL A 287 -4.56 -9.19 8.33
N ASP A 288 -4.89 -10.47 8.51
CA ASP A 288 -3.95 -11.60 8.53
C ASP A 288 -4.72 -12.92 8.27
N SER A 289 -4.29 -13.69 7.26
CA SER A 289 -4.87 -14.99 6.90
C SER A 289 -4.69 -16.09 7.98
N ASN A 290 -3.61 -16.08 8.76
CA ASN A 290 -3.36 -16.89 9.97
C ASN A 290 -4.12 -16.35 11.20
N GLY A 291 -4.36 -15.05 11.25
CA GLY A 291 -5.26 -14.35 12.17
C GLY A 291 -4.53 -13.74 13.36
N ALA A 292 -4.99 -14.01 14.59
CA ALA A 292 -4.27 -13.57 15.80
C ALA A 292 -2.94 -14.32 16.05
N LEU A 293 -2.54 -15.21 15.14
CA LEU A 293 -1.19 -15.78 15.09
C LEU A 293 -0.39 -14.96 14.07
N PRO A 294 0.81 -14.46 14.42
CA PRO A 294 1.56 -13.59 13.53
C PRO A 294 2.01 -14.32 12.27
N ASN A 295 2.42 -13.51 11.29
CA ASN A 295 3.02 -13.93 10.02
C ASN A 295 2.03 -14.64 9.08
N GLY A 296 0.91 -14.01 8.73
CA GLY A 296 0.08 -14.40 7.58
C GLY A 296 0.45 -13.73 6.26
N THR A 297 -0.54 -13.72 5.38
CA THR A 297 -0.60 -12.94 4.12
C THR A 297 -1.92 -12.18 4.05
N VAL A 298 -1.97 -11.11 3.26
CA VAL A 298 -3.18 -10.30 3.07
C VAL A 298 -3.92 -10.54 1.75
N ASP A 299 -3.41 -11.44 0.90
CA ASP A 299 -4.04 -11.95 -0.33
C ASP A 299 -5.54 -12.29 -0.21
N GLY A 300 -5.97 -12.71 0.99
CA GLY A 300 -7.36 -13.07 1.28
C GLY A 300 -8.34 -11.90 1.16
N VAL A 301 -7.86 -10.65 1.17
CA VAL A 301 -8.67 -9.47 0.87
C VAL A 301 -8.80 -9.36 -0.65
N VAL A 302 -9.98 -9.71 -1.17
CA VAL A 302 -10.31 -9.78 -2.61
C VAL A 302 -11.48 -8.87 -3.00
N SER A 303 -11.84 -7.95 -2.11
CA SER A 303 -12.89 -6.94 -2.28
C SER A 303 -12.60 -5.72 -1.39
N SER A 304 -13.41 -4.67 -1.50
CA SER A 304 -13.22 -3.47 -0.68
C SER A 304 -13.48 -3.73 0.80
N LEU A 305 -12.46 -3.48 1.64
CA LEU A 305 -12.54 -3.48 3.08
C LEU A 305 -12.49 -2.03 3.60
N THR A 306 -13.51 -1.61 4.33
CA THR A 306 -13.57 -0.31 5.01
C THR A 306 -13.42 -0.52 6.51
N ILE A 307 -12.50 0.20 7.16
CA ILE A 307 -12.28 0.15 8.60
C ILE A 307 -12.43 1.56 9.20
N ASP A 308 -13.44 1.76 10.04
CA ASP A 308 -13.61 2.99 10.83
C ASP A 308 -13.31 2.71 12.30
N GLY A 309 -12.20 3.24 12.80
CA GLY A 309 -11.80 3.16 14.21
C GLY A 309 -12.67 4.02 15.14
N GLN A 310 -13.41 5.00 14.61
CA GLN A 310 -14.30 5.86 15.38
C GLN A 310 -13.66 6.53 16.62
N GLY A 311 -13.86 6.00 17.83
CA GLY A 311 -13.56 6.72 19.08
C GLY A 311 -12.66 5.97 20.07
N GLY A 312 -11.41 6.42 20.22
CA GLY A 312 -10.51 5.98 21.28
C GLY A 312 -9.06 5.94 20.81
N PHE A 313 -8.33 4.83 21.03
CA PHE A 313 -6.98 4.65 20.48
C PHE A 313 -6.90 3.34 19.67
N ASN A 314 -6.90 3.47 18.35
CA ASN A 314 -7.15 2.36 17.44
C ASN A 314 -5.92 2.00 16.62
N VAL A 315 -5.59 0.71 16.62
CA VAL A 315 -4.40 0.16 15.94
C VAL A 315 -4.85 -0.83 14.89
N LEU A 316 -4.46 -0.59 13.63
CA LEU A 316 -4.54 -1.57 12.55
C LEU A 316 -3.16 -2.19 12.32
N THR A 317 -3.10 -3.51 12.27
CA THR A 317 -1.94 -4.28 11.84
C THR A 317 -2.29 -5.04 10.57
N VAL A 318 -1.44 -4.92 9.56
CA VAL A 318 -1.57 -5.55 8.24
C VAL A 318 -0.36 -6.47 8.10
N GLU A 319 -0.60 -7.78 8.08
CA GLU A 319 0.44 -8.82 8.21
C GLU A 319 0.60 -9.60 6.91
N ASP A 320 1.64 -9.26 6.16
CA ASP A 320 2.00 -9.92 4.90
C ASP A 320 3.35 -10.64 4.93
N TYR A 321 3.92 -10.78 6.13
CA TYR A 321 5.24 -11.37 6.37
C TYR A 321 5.48 -12.72 5.69
N SER A 322 4.45 -13.56 5.57
CA SER A 322 4.57 -14.91 5.02
C SER A 322 4.40 -14.98 3.50
N ASP A 323 4.18 -13.86 2.81
CA ASP A 323 4.17 -13.89 1.35
C ASP A 323 5.59 -14.15 0.80
N THR A 324 5.61 -14.67 -0.43
CA THR A 324 6.78 -15.09 -1.19
C THR A 324 6.86 -14.41 -2.57
N THR A 325 5.97 -13.46 -2.86
CA THR A 325 6.09 -12.48 -3.93
C THR A 325 6.56 -11.13 -3.36
N GLY A 326 7.06 -10.27 -4.26
CA GLY A 326 7.45 -8.91 -3.92
C GLY A 326 6.38 -7.97 -4.45
N ASP A 327 5.86 -7.11 -3.60
CA ASP A 327 4.63 -6.37 -3.82
C ASP A 327 4.83 -4.90 -4.15
N LEU A 328 3.87 -4.33 -4.87
CA LEU A 328 3.70 -2.89 -4.99
C LEU A 328 2.46 -2.47 -4.20
N VAL A 329 2.60 -1.45 -3.34
CA VAL A 329 1.50 -0.89 -2.55
C VAL A 329 1.57 0.62 -2.44
N HIS A 330 0.45 1.30 -2.72
CA HIS A 330 0.27 2.70 -2.36
C HIS A 330 -0.45 2.84 -1.00
N VAL A 331 0.15 3.58 -0.07
CA VAL A 331 -0.34 3.87 1.28
C VAL A 331 -0.68 5.36 1.35
N MET A 332 -1.95 5.69 1.17
CA MET A 332 -2.50 7.04 1.28
C MET A 332 -3.07 7.29 2.68
N PRO A 333 -3.36 8.54 3.10
CA PRO A 333 -3.81 8.87 4.46
C PRO A 333 -5.15 8.26 4.90
N THR A 334 -5.89 7.63 3.99
CA THR A 334 -7.19 6.97 4.22
C THR A 334 -7.36 5.68 3.41
N GLN A 335 -6.30 5.18 2.76
CA GLN A 335 -6.38 4.01 1.86
C GLN A 335 -5.04 3.27 1.76
N ILE A 336 -5.09 1.95 1.63
CA ILE A 336 -3.98 1.07 1.28
C ILE A 336 -4.42 0.28 0.04
N GLY A 337 -3.61 0.27 -1.01
CA GLY A 337 -3.91 -0.43 -2.27
C GLY A 337 -4.82 0.35 -3.23
N ALA A 338 -5.29 -0.36 -4.28
CA ALA A 338 -6.15 0.13 -5.38
C ALA A 338 -5.59 1.26 -6.28
N ALA A 339 -4.31 1.60 -6.19
CA ALA A 339 -3.63 2.31 -7.27
C ALA A 339 -3.32 1.38 -8.46
N LEU A 340 -3.01 1.97 -9.61
CA LEU A 340 -2.70 1.20 -10.82
C LEU A 340 -1.37 0.45 -10.65
N GLY A 341 -1.45 -0.87 -10.58
CA GLY A 341 -0.28 -1.75 -10.44
C GLY A 341 0.00 -2.21 -9.01
N ASP A 342 -0.83 -1.84 -8.03
CA ASP A 342 -0.77 -2.44 -6.70
C ASP A 342 -1.06 -3.95 -6.77
N THR A 343 -0.30 -4.74 -6.01
CA THR A 343 -0.40 -6.21 -5.93
C THR A 343 -0.62 -6.72 -4.50
N PHE A 344 -0.37 -5.88 -3.49
CA PHE A 344 -0.42 -6.17 -2.04
C PHE A 344 -1.78 -6.62 -1.47
N PHE A 345 -2.82 -6.72 -2.28
CA PHE A 345 -4.04 -7.41 -1.89
C PHE A 345 -4.49 -8.28 -3.07
N GLY A 346 -5.22 -9.34 -2.77
CA GLY A 346 -5.77 -10.22 -3.80
C GLY A 346 -6.63 -9.45 -4.81
N SER A 347 -6.71 -9.95 -6.04
CA SER A 347 -7.34 -9.23 -7.16
C SER A 347 -8.72 -8.65 -6.83
N GLY A 348 -8.85 -7.32 -6.82
CA GLY A 348 -10.08 -6.59 -6.47
C GLY A 348 -10.12 -6.07 -5.03
N GLY A 349 -9.16 -6.48 -4.21
CA GLY A 349 -8.98 -6.06 -2.82
C GLY A 349 -8.30 -4.70 -2.68
N PHE A 350 -8.75 -3.96 -1.66
CA PHE A 350 -8.09 -2.78 -1.12
C PHE A 350 -8.70 -2.42 0.23
N LEU A 351 -7.98 -1.64 1.02
CA LEU A 351 -8.39 -1.23 2.36
C LEU A 351 -8.57 0.29 2.40
N THR A 352 -9.75 0.77 2.79
CA THR A 352 -9.98 2.19 3.14
C THR A 352 -10.15 2.31 4.65
N TYR A 353 -9.69 3.42 5.22
CA TYR A 353 -9.74 3.59 6.68
C TYR A 353 -9.95 5.03 7.14
N ALA A 354 -10.53 5.14 8.33
CA ALA A 354 -10.72 6.38 9.09
C ALA A 354 -10.60 6.08 10.61
N GLY A 355 -10.38 7.12 11.43
CA GLY A 355 -10.40 6.97 12.89
C GLY A 355 -9.28 6.10 13.51
N LEU A 356 -8.21 5.81 12.75
CA LEU A 356 -7.06 5.03 13.21
C LEU A 356 -5.92 5.93 13.69
N ASP A 357 -5.41 5.67 14.88
CA ASP A 357 -4.22 6.33 15.45
C ASP A 357 -2.92 5.71 14.93
N GLN A 358 -2.91 4.40 14.68
CA GLN A 358 -1.76 3.67 14.19
C GLN A 358 -2.12 2.69 13.07
N VAL A 359 -1.32 2.68 12.02
CA VAL A 359 -1.35 1.68 10.95
C VAL A 359 0.03 1.05 10.81
N THR A 360 0.11 -0.27 10.98
CA THR A 360 1.35 -1.05 10.86
C THR A 360 1.26 -1.96 9.64
N LEU A 361 2.25 -1.90 8.75
CA LEU A 361 2.44 -2.85 7.65
C LEU A 361 3.68 -3.69 7.93
N ASN A 362 3.52 -5.01 7.95
CA ASN A 362 4.62 -5.98 7.97
C ASN A 362 4.69 -6.60 6.58
N MET A 363 5.78 -6.35 5.87
CA MET A 363 5.97 -6.78 4.48
C MET A 363 6.68 -8.14 4.41
N SER A 364 6.79 -8.68 3.20
CA SER A 364 7.17 -10.06 2.92
C SER A 364 8.63 -10.41 3.25
N GLN A 365 8.92 -11.70 3.45
CA GLN A 365 10.30 -12.21 3.50
C GLN A 365 10.78 -12.77 2.13
N ALA A 366 10.15 -12.37 1.01
CA ALA A 366 10.04 -13.06 -0.27
C ALA A 366 11.28 -13.25 -1.20
N TYR A 367 12.48 -12.79 -0.86
CA TYR A 367 13.61 -12.55 -1.80
C TYR A 367 13.37 -11.48 -2.90
N LEU A 368 12.20 -11.45 -3.57
CA LEU A 368 11.78 -10.30 -4.39
C LEU A 368 11.55 -9.07 -3.48
N PRO A 369 11.78 -7.84 -3.93
CA PRO A 369 11.65 -6.65 -3.09
C PRO A 369 10.21 -6.13 -3.06
N ASP A 370 9.77 -5.65 -1.91
CA ASP A 370 8.53 -4.89 -1.78
C ASP A 370 8.74 -3.41 -2.14
N SER A 371 7.69 -2.70 -2.56
CA SER A 371 7.72 -1.30 -3.02
C SER A 371 6.51 -0.53 -2.50
N ILE A 372 6.73 0.21 -1.41
CA ILE A 372 5.73 0.93 -0.63
C ILE A 372 5.79 2.42 -1.01
N TYR A 373 4.74 2.94 -1.64
CA TYR A 373 4.58 4.35 -1.96
C TYR A 373 3.67 5.01 -0.91
N LEU A 374 4.24 5.75 0.05
CA LEU A 374 3.53 6.28 1.20
C LEU A 374 3.36 7.82 1.14
N THR A 375 2.11 8.28 1.17
CA THR A 375 1.77 9.71 1.32
C THR A 375 1.55 10.04 2.81
N PRO A 376 2.37 10.92 3.43
CA PRO A 376 2.30 11.21 4.87
C PRO A 376 0.94 11.80 5.34
N SER A 377 0.42 11.31 6.46
CA SER A 377 -0.92 11.68 6.95
C SER A 377 -0.95 12.97 7.78
N ARG A 378 -1.78 13.94 7.38
CA ARG A 378 -2.17 15.10 8.23
C ARG A 378 -3.35 14.79 9.18
N LEU A 379 -3.86 13.56 9.18
CA LEU A 379 -5.10 13.19 9.89
C LEU A 379 -4.88 12.63 11.30
N GLY A 380 -3.63 12.39 11.71
CA GLY A 380 -3.26 11.90 13.05
C GLY A 380 -2.74 10.46 13.08
N THR A 381 -2.97 9.69 12.02
CA THR A 381 -2.51 8.29 11.89
C THR A 381 -0.99 8.21 11.75
N GLU A 382 -0.30 7.63 12.74
CA GLU A 382 1.12 7.27 12.61
C GLU A 382 1.28 5.95 11.84
N PHE A 383 2.26 5.92 10.94
CA PHE A 383 2.58 4.71 10.16
C PHE A 383 3.79 3.98 10.74
N PHE A 384 3.76 2.65 10.67
CA PHE A 384 4.85 1.76 11.03
C PHE A 384 5.09 0.77 9.89
N ILE A 385 6.09 1.02 9.05
CA ILE A 385 6.46 0.17 7.92
C ILE A 385 7.62 -0.74 8.34
N ARG A 386 7.49 -2.05 8.11
CA ARG A 386 8.50 -3.04 8.46
C ARG A 386 8.72 -3.92 7.24
N GLY A 387 9.85 -3.75 6.57
CA GLY A 387 10.27 -4.67 5.52
C GLY A 387 11.01 -5.88 6.10
N ARG A 388 11.85 -6.50 5.28
CA ARG A 388 12.52 -7.77 5.52
C ARG A 388 13.62 -7.72 6.57
N ASP A 389 13.67 -8.71 7.48
CA ASP A 389 14.81 -8.83 8.37
C ASP A 389 15.99 -9.49 7.63
N PRO A 390 17.11 -8.78 7.33
CA PRO A 390 18.24 -9.37 6.63
C PRO A 390 18.92 -10.42 7.52
N GLN A 391 18.52 -11.68 7.34
CA GLN A 391 18.89 -12.83 8.20
C GLN A 391 20.41 -13.02 8.36
N THR A 392 21.23 -12.49 7.44
CA THR A 392 22.68 -12.38 7.56
C THR A 392 23.24 -11.13 6.87
N PRO A 393 24.42 -10.62 7.28
CA PRO A 393 25.12 -9.57 6.54
C PRO A 393 25.42 -9.93 5.08
N LEU A 394 25.55 -11.22 4.75
CA LEU A 394 25.79 -11.71 3.38
C LEU A 394 24.57 -11.61 2.46
N GLN A 395 23.39 -11.25 2.97
CA GLN A 395 22.18 -11.04 2.17
C GLN A 395 21.90 -9.57 1.84
N ARG A 396 22.58 -8.63 2.50
CA ARG A 396 22.55 -7.21 2.10
C ARG A 396 23.18 -7.05 0.72
N ASP A 397 24.40 -7.57 0.57
CA ASP A 397 25.16 -7.67 -0.67
C ASP A 397 24.53 -8.57 -1.77
N GLN A 398 23.23 -8.97 -1.70
CA GLN A 398 22.64 -9.96 -2.61
C GLN A 398 21.16 -9.77 -2.98
N LEU A 399 20.43 -8.87 -2.32
CA LEU A 399 18.99 -8.70 -2.54
C LEU A 399 18.69 -7.24 -2.90
N PRO A 400 17.86 -6.97 -3.91
CA PRO A 400 17.53 -5.60 -4.31
C PRO A 400 16.78 -4.82 -3.22
N GLY A 401 16.32 -5.48 -2.15
CA GLY A 401 15.88 -4.86 -0.89
C GLY A 401 14.54 -4.13 -0.96
N ASP A 402 13.84 -4.05 0.16
CA ASP A 402 12.50 -3.44 0.19
C ASP A 402 12.60 -1.92 0.08
N ALA A 403 11.67 -1.32 -0.66
CA ALA A 403 11.68 0.09 -1.02
C ALA A 403 10.53 0.86 -0.36
N LEU A 404 10.83 1.97 0.33
CA LEU A 404 9.84 2.90 0.88
C LEU A 404 10.00 4.28 0.22
N TYR A 405 9.08 4.60 -0.69
CA TYR A 405 9.02 5.87 -1.39
C TYR A 405 8.01 6.81 -0.70
N LEU A 406 8.48 7.92 -0.13
CA LEU A 406 7.57 8.99 0.30
C LEU A 406 7.06 9.79 -0.88
N ASP A 407 5.75 9.91 -0.96
CA ASP A 407 5.10 10.92 -1.78
C ASP A 407 5.10 12.27 -1.04
N PHE A 408 5.99 13.17 -1.47
CA PHE A 408 6.08 14.54 -0.97
C PHE A 408 5.16 15.52 -1.71
N THR A 409 4.29 15.06 -2.63
CA THR A 409 3.34 15.94 -3.29
C THR A 409 2.35 16.54 -2.29
N GLY A 410 2.01 17.82 -2.45
CA GLY A 410 1.16 18.53 -1.49
C GLY A 410 1.82 18.91 -0.16
N LEU A 411 3.13 18.68 0.01
CA LEU A 411 3.94 19.40 1.00
C LEU A 411 4.28 20.80 0.51
N THR A 412 4.30 21.76 1.44
CA THR A 412 4.84 23.11 1.21
C THR A 412 6.37 23.08 1.21
N ALA A 413 6.98 24.09 0.59
CA ALA A 413 8.44 24.27 0.62
C ALA A 413 9.01 24.32 2.05
N GLU A 414 8.27 24.88 3.00
CA GLU A 414 8.68 24.97 4.41
C GLU A 414 8.62 23.61 5.11
N GLU A 415 7.58 22.80 4.86
CA GLU A 415 7.48 21.42 5.37
C GLU A 415 8.62 20.55 4.80
N ARG A 416 8.88 20.62 3.48
CA ARG A 416 9.96 19.85 2.81
C ARG A 416 11.35 20.18 3.35
N LEU A 417 11.70 21.46 3.46
CA LEU A 417 12.97 21.91 4.05
C LEU A 417 13.14 21.49 5.52
N ALA A 418 12.04 21.20 6.22
CA ALA A 418 12.02 20.85 7.62
C ALA A 418 11.76 19.35 7.88
N VAL A 419 11.68 18.50 6.84
CA VAL A 419 11.74 17.04 6.97
C VAL A 419 13.04 16.66 7.67
N ARG A 420 12.96 15.91 8.76
CA ARG A 420 14.12 15.38 9.47
C ARG A 420 13.97 13.89 9.69
N LEU A 421 14.92 13.13 9.19
CA LEU A 421 15.17 11.80 9.70
C LEU A 421 15.77 11.91 11.11
N ASN A 422 15.25 11.11 12.04
CA ASN A 422 15.91 10.86 13.32
C ASN A 422 15.90 9.36 13.61
N ALA A 423 17.08 8.77 13.80
CA ALA A 423 17.20 7.48 14.47
C ALA A 423 16.86 7.70 15.95
N THR A 424 15.81 7.04 16.47
CA THR A 424 15.41 7.14 17.88
C THR A 424 16.27 6.23 18.76
N GLY A 425 17.59 6.47 18.78
CA GLY A 425 18.56 5.57 19.37
C GLY A 425 18.39 5.30 20.87
N LEU A 426 17.84 4.14 21.20
CA LEU A 426 18.04 3.41 22.46
C LEU A 426 18.13 1.91 22.19
N SER A 427 18.86 1.20 23.05
CA SER A 427 19.38 -0.14 22.78
C SER A 427 18.46 -1.29 23.20
N ASP A 428 17.99 -2.10 22.24
CA ASP A 428 17.64 -3.51 22.45
C ASP A 428 18.20 -4.35 21.27
N PRO A 429 19.04 -5.37 21.49
CA PRO A 429 19.47 -6.30 20.43
C PRO A 429 18.39 -7.25 19.89
N ALA A 430 17.18 -7.26 20.49
CA ALA A 430 16.08 -8.16 20.10
C ALA A 430 15.00 -7.51 19.21
N ASP A 431 15.01 -6.17 19.05
CA ASP A 431 14.12 -5.45 18.12
C ASP A 431 14.85 -4.22 17.54
N PRO A 432 15.11 -4.15 16.22
CA PRO A 432 15.81 -3.01 15.65
C PRO A 432 15.00 -1.71 15.74
N VAL A 433 15.68 -0.65 16.18
CA VAL A 433 15.15 0.71 16.34
C VAL A 433 14.49 1.21 15.04
N PHE A 434 13.27 1.74 15.15
CA PHE A 434 12.63 2.46 14.05
C PHE A 434 13.38 3.77 13.74
N ASN A 435 13.73 3.93 12.46
CA ASN A 435 13.98 5.23 11.88
C ASN A 435 12.67 6.00 11.83
N VAL A 436 12.73 7.31 12.08
CA VAL A 436 11.53 8.17 12.10
C VAL A 436 11.73 9.33 11.14
N TRP A 437 10.91 9.37 10.09
CA TRP A 437 10.71 10.60 9.33
C TRP A 437 9.73 11.50 10.07
N ASN A 438 10.24 12.64 10.54
CA ASN A 438 9.46 13.69 11.15
C ASN A 438 9.19 14.78 10.11
N ILE A 439 7.92 14.90 9.69
CA ILE A 439 7.44 15.80 8.66
C ILE A 439 6.53 16.82 9.34
N PRO A 440 6.89 18.12 9.41
CA PRO A 440 6.12 19.09 10.18
C PRO A 440 4.66 19.19 9.71
N GLY A 441 3.72 19.21 10.66
CA GLY A 441 2.29 19.25 10.33
C GLY A 441 1.69 17.90 9.90
N HIS A 442 2.49 16.83 9.85
CA HIS A 442 2.06 15.47 9.59
C HIS A 442 2.37 14.55 10.77
N SER A 443 1.73 13.39 10.75
CA SER A 443 1.96 12.25 11.64
C SER A 443 3.30 11.58 11.30
N ARG A 444 3.88 10.83 12.24
CA ARG A 444 5.17 10.17 12.02
C ARG A 444 5.06 9.03 11.04
N VAL A 445 6.09 8.88 10.21
CA VAL A 445 6.37 7.64 9.47
C VAL A 445 7.55 6.98 10.15
N ASN A 446 7.25 5.92 10.89
CA ASN A 446 8.23 5.07 11.53
C ASN A 446 8.52 3.92 10.56
N TYR A 447 9.79 3.62 10.29
CA TYR A 447 10.15 2.49 9.45
C TYR A 447 11.40 1.77 9.94
N LYS A 448 11.52 0.48 9.60
CA LYS A 448 12.72 -0.32 9.82
C LYS A 448 12.81 -1.37 8.71
N GLN A 449 14.01 -1.95 8.53
CA GLN A 449 14.19 -3.05 7.58
C GLN A 449 13.76 -2.65 6.15
N ILE A 450 14.23 -1.48 5.71
CA ILE A 450 14.03 -0.93 4.36
C ILE A 450 15.42 -0.65 3.82
N GLU A 451 15.70 -1.14 2.62
CA GLU A 451 16.99 -0.98 1.93
C GLU A 451 16.98 0.18 0.93
N LYS A 452 15.83 0.53 0.34
CA LYS A 452 15.71 1.58 -0.68
C LYS A 452 14.68 2.63 -0.31
N MET A 453 14.99 3.90 -0.57
CA MET A 453 14.08 5.02 -0.29
C MET A 453 14.28 6.12 -1.34
N ASN A 454 13.22 6.86 -1.68
CA ASN A 454 13.41 8.14 -2.36
C ASN A 454 13.73 9.25 -1.36
N HIS A 455 14.24 10.36 -1.88
CA HIS A 455 14.77 11.44 -1.09
C HIS A 455 14.31 12.80 -1.61
N VAL A 456 14.41 13.84 -0.77
CA VAL A 456 14.24 15.23 -1.22
C VAL A 456 15.46 15.59 -2.08
N GLN A 457 15.25 15.72 -3.39
CA GLN A 457 16.30 16.02 -4.38
C GLN A 457 17.19 17.17 -3.90
N THR A 458 18.48 16.90 -3.83
CA THR A 458 19.47 17.80 -3.20
C THR A 458 20.53 18.20 -4.20
N LEU A 459 20.74 19.52 -4.33
CA LEU A 459 21.77 20.14 -5.15
C LEU A 459 22.89 20.70 -4.25
N ALA A 460 24.14 20.35 -4.55
CA ALA A 460 25.31 20.95 -3.93
C ALA A 460 26.07 21.86 -4.91
N VAL A 461 26.45 23.04 -4.42
CA VAL A 461 27.27 24.03 -5.13
C VAL A 461 28.56 24.26 -4.36
N ALA A 462 29.70 24.03 -5.00
CA ALA A 462 31.01 24.12 -4.37
C ALA A 462 31.90 25.17 -5.04
N ALA A 463 32.70 25.89 -4.25
CA ALA A 463 33.59 26.94 -4.71
C ALA A 463 34.82 26.38 -5.46
N ASP A 464 35.17 26.99 -6.60
CA ASP A 464 36.38 26.67 -7.37
C ASP A 464 37.63 27.41 -6.80
N VAL A 465 38.77 27.29 -7.49
CA VAL A 465 40.07 27.86 -7.10
C VAL A 465 40.02 29.35 -6.74
N SER A 466 40.91 29.76 -5.84
CA SER A 466 41.08 31.13 -5.31
C SER A 466 40.00 31.63 -4.34
N GLN A 467 38.97 30.83 -4.04
CA GLN A 467 37.98 31.13 -3.00
C GLN A 467 38.22 30.31 -1.72
N GLU A 468 37.56 30.69 -0.62
CA GLU A 468 37.35 29.78 0.51
C GLU A 468 36.59 28.52 0.05
N PRO A 469 36.85 27.34 0.63
CA PRO A 469 36.28 26.06 0.19
C PRO A 469 34.84 25.86 0.67
N TRP A 470 33.97 26.83 0.38
CA TRP A 470 32.55 26.78 0.69
C TRP A 470 31.82 25.73 -0.14
N VAL A 471 30.98 24.97 0.53
CA VAL A 471 29.94 24.13 -0.06
C VAL A 471 28.58 24.61 0.44
N LYS A 472 27.64 24.69 -0.49
CA LYS A 472 26.28 25.18 -0.28
C LYS A 472 25.30 24.11 -0.72
N VAL A 473 24.42 23.71 0.19
CA VAL A 473 23.46 22.62 -0.02
C VAL A 473 22.06 23.20 -0.13
N ILE A 474 21.33 22.75 -1.13
CA ILE A 474 20.11 23.37 -1.61
C ILE A 474 19.10 22.26 -1.90
N ASP A 475 17.85 22.49 -1.52
CA ASP A 475 16.70 21.71 -1.97
C ASP A 475 16.45 22.03 -3.45
N ALA A 476 16.52 21.01 -4.32
CA ALA A 476 16.53 21.21 -5.78
C ALA A 476 15.21 21.79 -6.30
N GLU A 477 14.09 21.26 -5.82
CA GLU A 477 12.72 21.61 -6.23
C GLU A 477 12.32 23.04 -5.80
N THR A 478 12.59 23.41 -4.54
CA THR A 478 12.24 24.73 -4.00
C THR A 478 13.29 25.80 -4.29
N GLY A 479 14.54 25.38 -4.52
CA GLY A 479 15.67 26.27 -4.70
C GLY A 479 16.07 27.07 -3.45
N LEU A 480 15.89 26.50 -2.26
CA LEU A 480 16.19 27.16 -0.99
C LEU A 480 17.42 26.55 -0.28
N GLU A 481 18.32 27.41 0.22
CA GLU A 481 19.54 27.00 0.95
C GLU A 481 19.16 26.20 2.20
N LYS A 482 19.44 24.89 2.21
CA LYS A 482 19.29 24.00 3.38
C LYS A 482 20.32 24.40 4.44
N PHE A 483 21.59 24.49 4.03
CA PHE A 483 22.72 24.94 4.86
C PHE A 483 23.99 25.18 4.00
N SER A 484 25.06 25.66 4.63
CA SER A 484 26.38 25.81 4.00
C SER A 484 27.52 25.69 5.01
N PHE A 485 28.68 25.21 4.56
CA PHE A 485 29.83 24.90 5.40
C PHE A 485 31.16 25.04 4.62
N LEU A 486 32.28 25.03 5.34
CA LEU A 486 33.62 24.93 4.75
C LEU A 486 34.04 23.46 4.68
N ALA A 487 34.27 22.94 3.48
CA ALA A 487 34.70 21.54 3.29
C ALA A 487 36.17 21.30 3.73
N PHE A 488 37.00 22.33 3.58
CA PHE A 488 38.44 22.33 3.93
C PHE A 488 38.80 23.57 4.76
N ASP A 489 40.02 23.63 5.27
CA ASP A 489 40.50 24.78 6.04
C ASP A 489 40.32 26.08 5.24
N ALA A 490 39.93 27.18 5.91
CA ALA A 490 39.60 28.44 5.24
C ALA A 490 40.75 28.97 4.35
N ASP A 491 42.01 28.68 4.69
CA ASP A 491 43.20 29.06 3.91
C ASP A 491 43.42 28.20 2.65
N PHE A 492 42.75 27.05 2.50
CA PHE A 492 42.85 26.22 1.31
C PHE A 492 42.10 26.85 0.12
N LYS A 493 42.84 27.24 -0.93
CA LYS A 493 42.31 27.90 -2.12
C LYS A 493 42.35 27.03 -3.39
N GLY A 494 42.51 25.72 -3.26
CA GLY A 494 42.60 24.76 -4.38
C GLY A 494 41.26 24.45 -5.07
N GLY A 495 40.15 24.98 -4.53
CA GLY A 495 38.79 24.67 -4.95
C GLY A 495 38.33 23.30 -4.47
N VAL A 496 37.01 23.09 -4.51
CA VAL A 496 36.36 21.86 -4.04
C VAL A 496 35.70 21.16 -5.23
N ARG A 497 35.82 19.83 -5.31
CA ARG A 497 34.92 19.00 -6.12
C ARG A 497 33.85 18.46 -5.19
N VAL A 498 32.62 18.33 -5.67
CA VAL A 498 31.48 17.87 -4.90
C VAL A 498 30.68 16.84 -5.69
N ALA A 499 30.15 15.86 -4.98
CA ALA A 499 29.14 14.90 -5.42
C ALA A 499 28.06 14.79 -4.32
N VAL A 500 26.88 14.31 -4.69
CA VAL A 500 25.72 14.19 -3.79
C VAL A 500 25.10 12.81 -3.96
N GLY A 501 24.88 12.09 -2.86
CA GLY A 501 24.31 10.74 -2.83
C GLY A 501 24.29 10.21 -1.40
N ASP A 502 23.31 9.39 -1.06
CA ASP A 502 23.17 8.82 0.29
C ASP A 502 24.25 7.76 0.53
N VAL A 503 25.22 8.02 1.42
CA VAL A 503 26.31 7.06 1.68
C VAL A 503 26.18 6.39 3.05
N ASN A 504 25.06 6.58 3.75
CA ASN A 504 24.83 6.08 5.11
C ASN A 504 23.50 5.31 5.28
N GLY A 505 22.65 5.26 4.25
CA GLY A 505 21.37 4.55 4.23
C GLY A 505 20.27 5.29 4.99
N ASP A 506 20.39 6.61 5.13
CA ASP A 506 19.50 7.46 5.91
C ASP A 506 18.41 8.16 5.07
N ALA A 507 18.39 7.89 3.76
CA ALA A 507 17.52 8.45 2.73
C ALA A 507 17.66 9.97 2.51
N ILE A 508 18.76 10.58 2.95
CA ILE A 508 19.05 12.00 2.71
C ILE A 508 20.44 12.11 2.08
N PRO A 509 20.54 12.44 0.77
CA PRO A 509 21.81 12.48 0.06
C PRO A 509 22.90 13.29 0.76
N ASP A 510 23.97 12.60 1.11
CA ASP A 510 25.15 13.15 1.74
C ASP A 510 25.99 13.95 0.74
N ILE A 511 26.91 14.74 1.28
CA ILE A 511 27.74 15.67 0.52
C ILE A 511 29.18 15.17 0.55
N ILE A 512 29.60 14.56 -0.56
CA ILE A 512 30.94 14.02 -0.75
C ILE A 512 31.79 15.12 -1.38
N THR A 513 32.89 15.47 -0.74
CA THR A 513 33.79 16.53 -1.19
C THR A 513 35.20 16.02 -1.36
N SER A 514 35.92 16.55 -2.34
CA SER A 514 37.38 16.34 -2.43
C SER A 514 38.11 17.64 -2.71
N ALA A 515 39.36 17.66 -2.24
CA ALA A 515 40.23 18.81 -2.40
C ALA A 515 40.75 18.87 -3.84
N GLY A 516 40.67 20.05 -4.46
CA GLY A 516 41.27 20.31 -5.76
C GLY A 516 42.79 20.56 -5.69
N ASN A 517 43.31 21.31 -6.67
CA ASN A 517 44.74 21.52 -6.87
C ASN A 517 45.48 21.97 -5.59
N GLY A 518 46.46 21.16 -5.17
CA GLY A 518 47.29 21.40 -3.98
C GLY A 518 46.77 20.79 -2.67
N GLY A 519 45.60 20.14 -2.66
CA GLY A 519 45.02 19.50 -1.48
C GLY A 519 45.33 18.01 -1.31
N GLY A 520 45.88 17.35 -2.33
CA GLY A 520 46.10 15.91 -2.34
C GLY A 520 44.80 15.09 -2.49
N PRO A 521 44.87 13.75 -2.39
CA PRO A 521 43.76 12.84 -2.68
C PRO A 521 42.78 12.71 -1.49
N VAL A 522 42.49 13.81 -0.80
CA VAL A 522 41.61 13.84 0.38
C VAL A 522 40.15 13.89 -0.07
N VAL A 523 39.35 12.95 0.45
CA VAL A 523 37.89 12.91 0.36
C VAL A 523 37.30 13.13 1.75
N ARG A 524 36.23 13.91 1.87
CA ARG A 524 35.48 14.16 3.11
C ARG A 524 33.99 14.05 2.86
N VAL A 525 33.27 13.41 3.77
CA VAL A 525 31.82 13.18 3.69
C VAL A 525 31.10 13.94 4.80
N PHE A 526 30.04 14.67 4.43
CA PHE A 526 29.21 15.47 5.32
C PHE A 526 27.75 15.03 5.22
N ASN A 527 27.09 14.91 6.37
CA ASN A 527 25.73 14.41 6.45
C ASN A 527 24.73 15.34 5.74
N GLY A 528 23.90 14.79 4.84
CA GLY A 528 22.96 15.50 3.97
C GLY A 528 21.83 16.25 4.70
N ALA A 529 21.52 15.82 5.94
CA ALA A 529 20.49 16.44 6.76
C ALA A 529 21.00 17.61 7.63
N THR A 530 22.28 17.58 8.03
CA THR A 530 22.83 18.49 9.05
C THR A 530 24.00 19.36 8.59
N GLY A 531 24.69 18.98 7.51
CA GLY A 531 25.94 19.62 7.07
C GLY A 531 27.15 19.38 7.99
N VAL A 532 27.02 18.48 8.97
CA VAL A 532 28.11 18.10 9.87
C VAL A 532 28.94 16.99 9.21
N ARG A 533 30.27 17.09 9.27
CA ARG A 533 31.15 16.01 8.78
C ARG A 533 30.91 14.74 9.59
N PHE A 534 30.81 13.58 8.92
CA PHE A 534 30.77 12.31 9.63
C PHE A 534 32.04 12.10 10.46
N THR A 535 31.93 11.22 11.46
CA THR A 535 33.08 10.67 12.16
C THR A 535 33.84 9.70 11.25
N GLU A 536 35.12 9.50 11.55
CA GLU A 536 35.91 8.44 10.91
C GLU A 536 35.24 7.07 11.17
N PRO A 537 35.21 6.15 10.18
CA PRO A 537 36.16 6.03 9.07
C PRO A 537 35.73 6.67 7.74
N ILE A 538 34.44 6.98 7.53
CA ILE A 538 33.95 7.58 6.27
C ILE A 538 34.15 9.10 6.24
N GLY A 539 34.27 9.76 7.40
CA GLY A 539 34.37 11.22 7.54
C GLY A 539 35.52 11.88 6.76
N GLU A 540 36.70 11.28 6.74
CA GLU A 540 37.86 11.71 5.97
C GLU A 540 38.78 10.54 5.58
N PHE A 541 39.02 10.34 4.27
CA PHE A 541 39.95 9.32 3.80
C PHE A 541 40.81 9.77 2.61
N LEU A 542 41.86 8.99 2.34
CA LEU A 542 42.78 9.22 1.22
C LEU A 542 42.48 8.23 0.09
N ALA A 543 42.03 8.74 -1.06
CA ALA A 543 41.72 7.93 -2.23
C ALA A 543 42.96 7.26 -2.85
N PHE A 544 44.14 7.87 -2.67
CA PHE A 544 45.43 7.37 -3.13
C PHE A 544 46.46 7.39 -1.98
N GLN A 545 47.53 6.59 -2.12
CA GLN A 545 48.45 6.33 -1.02
C GLN A 545 49.04 7.62 -0.40
N PRO A 546 49.26 7.65 0.93
CA PRO A 546 49.91 8.78 1.60
C PRO A 546 51.22 9.19 0.92
N GLY A 547 51.33 10.45 0.53
CA GLY A 547 52.46 10.98 -0.25
C GLY A 547 52.18 11.16 -1.75
N SER A 548 51.05 10.66 -2.27
CA SER A 548 50.48 11.18 -3.51
C SER A 548 49.99 12.62 -3.28
N ASN A 549 50.45 13.56 -4.10
CA ASN A 549 49.94 14.94 -4.13
C ASN A 549 48.85 15.14 -5.20
N THR A 550 48.45 14.06 -5.88
CA THR A 550 47.42 14.09 -6.93
C THR A 550 46.05 14.34 -6.29
N PRO A 551 45.35 15.44 -6.63
CA PRO A 551 43.97 15.66 -6.22
C PRO A 551 43.01 14.67 -6.91
N VAL A 552 41.74 14.63 -6.53
CA VAL A 552 40.76 13.73 -7.18
C VAL A 552 39.49 14.46 -7.58
N PHE A 553 38.84 13.98 -8.63
CA PHE A 553 37.41 14.17 -8.84
C PHE A 553 36.65 13.09 -8.06
N VAL A 554 35.46 13.44 -7.56
CA VAL A 554 34.51 12.52 -6.93
C VAL A 554 33.22 12.46 -7.75
N ALA A 555 32.62 11.29 -7.80
CA ALA A 555 31.26 11.02 -8.23
C ALA A 555 30.70 9.91 -7.33
N VAL A 556 29.37 9.80 -7.22
CA VAL A 556 28.73 8.74 -6.43
C VAL A 556 27.55 8.13 -7.17
N ALA A 557 27.30 6.85 -6.92
CA ALA A 557 26.13 6.08 -7.32
C ALA A 557 26.20 4.71 -6.62
N ASP A 558 25.06 4.05 -6.41
CA ASP A 558 25.00 2.67 -5.90
C ASP A 558 25.52 1.69 -6.97
N ILE A 559 26.81 1.31 -6.89
CA ILE A 559 27.48 0.55 -7.96
C ILE A 559 27.36 -0.96 -7.76
N ASP A 560 27.26 -1.47 -6.53
CA ASP A 560 27.05 -2.89 -6.24
C ASP A 560 25.61 -3.28 -5.84
N LEU A 561 24.70 -2.31 -5.80
CA LEU A 561 23.26 -2.45 -5.55
C LEU A 561 22.89 -2.79 -4.09
N ASP A 562 23.73 -2.38 -3.13
CA ASP A 562 23.51 -2.55 -1.69
C ASP A 562 22.56 -1.51 -1.05
N GLY A 563 22.16 -0.50 -1.83
CA GLY A 563 21.29 0.61 -1.40
C GLY A 563 22.04 1.86 -0.93
N LEU A 564 23.38 1.84 -0.86
CA LEU A 564 24.24 2.98 -0.53
C LEU A 564 24.95 3.50 -1.78
N ALA A 565 25.13 4.82 -1.86
CA ALA A 565 25.87 5.44 -2.95
C ALA A 565 27.39 5.30 -2.75
N ASP A 566 28.02 4.44 -3.53
CA ASP A 566 29.46 4.24 -3.54
C ASP A 566 30.24 5.49 -3.96
N ILE A 567 31.46 5.63 -3.44
CA ILE A 567 32.33 6.76 -3.74
C ILE A 567 33.33 6.37 -4.83
N VAL A 568 33.16 6.95 -6.02
CA VAL A 568 34.11 6.78 -7.13
C VAL A 568 35.03 7.98 -7.23
N THR A 569 36.33 7.71 -7.35
CA THR A 569 37.37 8.74 -7.47
C THR A 569 38.15 8.60 -8.78
N GLY A 570 38.41 9.75 -9.42
CA GLY A 570 39.24 9.86 -10.62
C GLY A 570 40.44 10.75 -10.34
N SER A 571 41.65 10.30 -10.69
CA SER A 571 42.87 11.10 -10.49
C SER A 571 42.81 12.43 -11.27
N GLU A 572 42.97 13.57 -10.60
CA GLU A 572 43.10 14.88 -11.26
C GLU A 572 44.51 15.03 -11.91
N SER A 573 44.75 16.14 -12.59
CA SER A 573 45.99 16.42 -13.32
C SER A 573 47.23 16.23 -12.45
N GLY A 574 48.22 15.52 -12.99
CA GLY A 574 49.51 15.25 -12.34
C GLY A 574 49.65 13.86 -11.71
N GLY A 575 48.63 13.00 -11.76
CA GLY A 575 48.73 11.57 -11.43
C GLY A 575 48.52 10.64 -12.64
N GLU A 576 48.63 9.33 -12.39
CA GLU A 576 48.21 8.31 -13.36
C GLU A 576 46.71 8.37 -13.60
N SER A 577 46.23 8.14 -14.83
CA SER A 577 44.81 8.21 -15.19
C SER A 577 43.99 7.01 -14.66
N ILE A 578 43.87 6.91 -13.33
CA ILE A 578 43.21 5.82 -12.58
C ILE A 578 41.83 6.27 -12.08
N VAL A 579 40.88 5.32 -12.14
CA VAL A 579 39.59 5.33 -11.46
C VAL A 579 39.61 4.29 -10.34
N LYS A 580 39.02 4.61 -9.19
CA LYS A 580 38.78 3.69 -8.07
C LYS A 580 37.36 3.81 -7.57
N VAL A 581 36.72 2.68 -7.29
CA VAL A 581 35.42 2.57 -6.61
C VAL A 581 35.68 2.18 -5.16
N PHE A 582 35.10 2.95 -4.23
CA PHE A 582 35.10 2.69 -2.81
C PHE A 582 33.68 2.38 -2.36
N ASP A 583 33.52 1.23 -1.74
CA ASP A 583 32.27 0.77 -1.18
C ASP A 583 31.90 1.60 0.07
N ALA A 584 30.67 2.12 0.10
CA ALA A 584 30.18 2.96 1.19
C ALA A 584 30.03 2.20 2.52
N TYR A 585 29.44 1.00 2.51
CA TYR A 585 29.27 0.15 3.70
C TYR A 585 30.60 -0.20 4.38
N LYS A 586 31.60 -0.56 3.59
CA LYS A 586 32.97 -0.90 4.00
C LYS A 586 33.70 0.33 4.56
N LEU A 587 33.42 1.54 4.06
CA LEU A 587 33.90 2.80 4.65
C LEU A 587 33.20 3.14 5.97
N LEU A 588 31.85 3.04 6.05
CA LEU A 588 31.07 3.26 7.27
C LEU A 588 31.54 2.34 8.42
N THR A 589 31.67 1.06 8.12
CA THR A 589 31.96 0.01 9.11
C THR A 589 33.47 -0.17 9.40
N GLY A 590 34.33 0.54 8.67
CA GLY A 590 35.78 0.56 8.91
C GLY A 590 36.50 -0.72 8.49
N GLN A 591 36.03 -1.37 7.43
CA GLN A 591 36.68 -2.56 6.90
C GLN A 591 38.06 -2.24 6.30
N ALA A 592 38.98 -3.19 6.40
CA ALA A 592 40.40 -2.97 6.06
C ALA A 592 40.67 -2.74 4.56
N ASN A 593 39.73 -3.09 3.67
CA ASN A 593 39.82 -2.81 2.23
C ASN A 593 38.46 -2.38 1.66
N PRO A 594 38.14 -1.07 1.65
CA PRO A 594 36.92 -0.54 1.04
C PRO A 594 37.00 -0.42 -0.50
N VAL A 595 38.17 -0.66 -1.13
CA VAL A 595 38.28 -0.58 -2.59
C VAL A 595 37.78 -1.87 -3.22
N VAL A 596 36.62 -1.81 -3.88
CA VAL A 596 36.00 -2.93 -4.61
C VAL A 596 36.47 -3.02 -6.06
N SER A 597 36.81 -1.90 -6.70
CA SER A 597 37.32 -1.89 -8.08
C SER A 597 38.34 -0.77 -8.35
N GLN A 598 39.28 -1.02 -9.26
CA GLN A 598 40.18 0.00 -9.80
C GLN A 598 40.64 -0.32 -11.23
N PHE A 599 40.70 0.70 -12.09
CA PHE A 599 41.16 0.54 -13.48
C PHE A 599 41.78 1.84 -14.04
N SER A 600 42.46 1.74 -15.18
CA SER A 600 43.02 2.90 -15.89
C SER A 600 42.09 3.34 -17.01
N ALA A 601 41.39 4.47 -16.84
CA ALA A 601 40.45 4.98 -17.85
C ALA A 601 41.16 5.44 -19.13
N TYR A 602 42.39 5.97 -18.99
CA TYR A 602 43.28 6.34 -20.10
C TYR A 602 44.67 5.72 -19.91
N ASP A 603 45.58 5.99 -20.85
CA ASP A 603 46.98 5.64 -20.70
C ASP A 603 47.54 6.22 -19.39
N ARG A 604 48.25 5.40 -18.59
CA ARG A 604 48.77 5.82 -17.29
C ARG A 604 49.76 6.99 -17.39
N SER A 605 50.42 7.15 -18.54
CA SER A 605 51.32 8.28 -18.81
C SER A 605 50.59 9.59 -19.16
N PHE A 606 49.27 9.57 -19.36
CA PHE A 606 48.48 10.79 -19.61
C PHE A 606 48.30 11.60 -18.32
N PRO A 607 48.88 12.81 -18.21
CA PRO A 607 48.91 13.58 -16.97
C PRO A 607 47.69 14.50 -16.80
N GLY A 608 46.74 14.50 -17.75
CA GLY A 608 45.58 15.39 -17.71
C GLY A 608 44.46 14.94 -16.76
N GLY A 609 44.57 13.74 -16.18
CA GLY A 609 43.61 13.20 -15.23
C GLY A 609 42.28 12.75 -15.84
N VAL A 610 41.38 12.31 -14.97
CA VAL A 610 40.08 11.70 -15.28
C VAL A 610 38.98 12.46 -14.53
N ARG A 611 38.02 13.02 -15.26
CA ARG A 611 36.74 13.49 -14.71
C ARG A 611 35.71 12.38 -14.89
N LEU A 612 34.75 12.29 -13.96
CA LEU A 612 33.80 11.20 -13.86
C LEU A 612 32.37 11.73 -13.79
N ALA A 613 31.44 10.94 -14.31
CA ALA A 613 30.02 10.96 -13.99
C ALA A 613 29.51 9.51 -14.06
N ILE A 614 28.43 9.20 -13.34
CA ILE A 614 27.92 7.83 -13.19
C ILE A 614 26.41 7.86 -13.41
N GLY A 615 25.86 6.78 -13.95
CA GLY A 615 24.42 6.56 -14.15
C GLY A 615 24.21 5.40 -15.11
N ASP A 616 23.00 4.83 -15.16
CA ASP A 616 22.72 3.71 -16.07
C ASP A 616 22.69 4.19 -17.54
N LEU A 617 23.80 3.96 -18.24
CA LEU A 617 24.03 4.37 -19.62
C LEU A 617 23.71 3.25 -20.63
N ASN A 618 23.44 2.04 -20.16
CA ASN A 618 23.21 0.86 -21.00
C ASN A 618 21.81 0.23 -20.82
N GLY A 619 21.07 0.65 -19.79
CA GLY A 619 19.71 0.28 -19.46
C GLY A 619 19.59 -1.13 -18.90
N ASP A 620 20.54 -1.57 -18.06
CA ASP A 620 20.53 -2.86 -17.35
C ASP A 620 20.22 -2.74 -15.86
N GLY A 621 20.03 -1.52 -15.35
CA GLY A 621 19.76 -1.23 -13.93
C GLY A 621 21.02 -1.10 -13.06
N VAL A 622 22.23 -1.19 -13.62
CA VAL A 622 23.49 -1.01 -12.89
C VAL A 622 24.15 0.32 -13.32
N PRO A 623 24.57 1.20 -12.40
CA PRO A 623 25.20 2.46 -12.79
C PRO A 623 26.57 2.28 -13.49
N ASP A 624 26.70 2.88 -14.67
CA ASP A 624 27.89 2.83 -15.52
C ASP A 624 28.80 4.05 -15.31
N ILE A 625 30.12 3.86 -15.45
CA ILE A 625 31.10 4.94 -15.27
C ILE A 625 31.44 5.61 -16.60
N ALA A 626 30.99 6.85 -16.79
CA ALA A 626 31.45 7.73 -17.86
C ALA A 626 32.67 8.55 -17.43
N THR A 627 33.64 8.66 -18.33
CA THR A 627 34.94 9.32 -18.06
C THR A 627 35.28 10.34 -19.14
N ALA A 628 35.89 11.46 -18.74
CA ALA A 628 36.42 12.50 -19.62
C ALA A 628 37.89 12.84 -19.31
N PRO A 629 38.70 13.17 -20.33
CA PRO A 629 40.08 13.57 -20.13
C PRO A 629 40.17 15.08 -19.85
N GLY A 630 41.14 15.46 -19.01
CA GLY A 630 41.60 16.85 -18.94
C GLY A 630 42.39 17.28 -20.18
N SER A 631 43.11 18.40 -20.06
CA SER A 631 43.89 18.97 -21.18
C SER A 631 45.04 18.06 -21.62
N GLY A 632 45.35 18.07 -22.93
CA GLY A 632 46.52 17.40 -23.51
C GLY A 632 46.20 16.11 -24.28
N LYS A 633 44.96 15.66 -24.26
CA LYS A 633 44.42 14.56 -25.09
C LYS A 633 43.18 15.07 -25.85
N ASN A 634 42.81 14.43 -26.96
CA ASN A 634 41.49 14.66 -27.56
C ASN A 634 40.39 14.43 -26.53
N SER A 635 39.24 15.08 -26.69
CA SER A 635 38.06 14.93 -25.82
C SER A 635 37.37 13.56 -25.95
N GLU A 636 38.12 12.47 -25.78
CA GLU A 636 37.67 11.09 -25.86
C GLU A 636 36.91 10.71 -24.59
N VAL A 637 35.59 10.90 -24.62
CA VAL A 637 34.70 10.38 -23.58
C VAL A 637 34.68 8.87 -23.71
N ARG A 638 34.86 8.16 -22.59
CA ARG A 638 34.79 6.69 -22.53
C ARG A 638 33.78 6.28 -21.48
N ILE A 639 32.92 5.35 -21.85
CA ILE A 639 31.92 4.76 -20.98
C ILE A 639 32.37 3.34 -20.66
N PHE A 640 32.40 3.01 -19.38
CA PHE A 640 32.70 1.68 -18.89
C PHE A 640 31.42 1.09 -18.31
N ALA A 641 30.93 0.02 -18.95
CA ALA A 641 29.81 -0.75 -18.42
C ALA A 641 30.26 -1.44 -17.14
N THR A 642 29.46 -1.28 -16.08
CA THR A 642 29.63 -2.00 -14.82
C THR A 642 29.05 -3.41 -14.99
N SER A 643 29.61 -4.39 -14.29
CA SER A 643 29.06 -5.75 -14.28
C SER A 643 29.37 -6.43 -12.96
N LEU A 644 28.31 -6.82 -12.26
CA LEU A 644 28.34 -7.51 -10.98
C LEU A 644 28.41 -9.03 -11.20
N SER A 645 29.04 -9.74 -10.27
CA SER A 645 28.89 -11.19 -10.17
C SER A 645 27.46 -11.56 -9.78
N ALA A 646 27.06 -12.81 -10.00
CA ALA A 646 25.71 -13.29 -9.65
C ALA A 646 25.42 -13.28 -8.13
N ASP A 647 26.45 -13.06 -7.31
CA ASP A 647 26.41 -12.89 -5.85
C ASP A 647 26.78 -11.46 -5.42
N GLN A 648 26.81 -10.52 -6.38
CA GLN A 648 27.21 -9.10 -6.36
C GLN A 648 28.58 -8.75 -5.73
N SER A 649 29.24 -9.70 -5.09
CA SER A 649 30.53 -9.60 -4.38
C SER A 649 31.73 -9.07 -5.20
N THR A 650 31.62 -9.03 -6.53
CA THR A 650 32.70 -8.65 -7.44
C THR A 650 32.22 -7.65 -8.49
N VAL A 651 32.66 -6.40 -8.36
CA VAL A 651 32.41 -5.32 -9.33
C VAL A 651 33.47 -5.31 -10.43
N THR A 652 33.07 -5.54 -11.68
CA THR A 652 33.95 -5.47 -12.86
C THR A 652 33.51 -4.35 -13.81
N HIS A 653 34.46 -3.85 -14.63
CA HIS A 653 34.22 -2.73 -15.55
C HIS A 653 34.79 -3.04 -16.93
N SER A 654 34.01 -2.84 -17.99
CA SER A 654 34.42 -3.09 -19.38
C SER A 654 34.09 -1.90 -20.28
N MET A 655 34.96 -1.56 -21.24
CA MET A 655 34.74 -0.36 -22.07
C MET A 655 33.59 -0.58 -23.07
N LEU A 656 32.43 0.04 -22.80
CA LEU A 656 31.22 -0.03 -23.61
C LEU A 656 31.30 0.88 -24.84
N SER A 657 31.69 2.14 -24.68
CA SER A 657 31.82 3.07 -25.80
C SER A 657 32.98 4.05 -25.61
N SER A 658 33.48 4.58 -26.72
CA SER A 658 34.48 5.65 -26.75
C SER A 658 34.26 6.54 -27.96
N PHE A 659 34.16 7.86 -27.74
CA PHE A 659 33.92 8.83 -28.81
C PHE A 659 34.53 10.21 -28.53
N PRO A 660 34.99 10.95 -29.57
CA PRO A 660 35.48 12.31 -29.41
C PRO A 660 34.31 13.30 -29.33
N ALA A 661 33.95 13.74 -28.11
CA ALA A 661 32.85 14.68 -27.90
C ALA A 661 32.99 15.98 -28.72
N PHE A 662 34.19 16.56 -28.77
CA PHE A 662 34.54 17.72 -29.60
C PHE A 662 35.74 17.36 -30.50
N PRO A 663 35.52 16.90 -31.75
CA PRO A 663 36.59 16.48 -32.64
C PRO A 663 37.67 17.56 -32.84
N LYS A 664 38.94 17.17 -32.69
CA LYS A 664 40.14 18.03 -32.75
C LYS A 664 40.33 19.02 -31.58
N TYR A 665 39.47 18.99 -30.56
CA TYR A 665 39.66 19.79 -29.35
C TYR A 665 40.36 18.98 -28.26
N ASN A 666 41.40 19.59 -27.67
CA ASN A 666 42.31 18.96 -26.70
C ASN A 666 42.43 19.74 -25.37
N GLY A 667 41.53 20.69 -25.10
CA GLY A 667 41.58 21.57 -23.93
C GLY A 667 41.04 20.96 -22.63
N GLY A 668 40.59 19.70 -22.69
CA GLY A 668 39.88 18.99 -21.61
C GLY A 668 38.37 19.25 -21.63
N VAL A 669 37.58 18.29 -21.15
CA VAL A 669 36.11 18.44 -21.07
C VAL A 669 35.57 18.07 -19.70
N ASN A 670 34.44 18.68 -19.34
CA ASN A 670 33.58 18.32 -18.22
C ASN A 670 32.46 17.41 -18.75
N LEU A 671 31.93 16.50 -17.94
CA LEU A 671 30.74 15.73 -18.28
C LEU A 671 29.74 15.69 -17.11
N SER A 672 28.49 15.35 -17.42
CA SER A 672 27.46 14.89 -16.49
C SER A 672 26.65 13.80 -17.18
N VAL A 673 26.01 12.94 -16.38
CA VAL A 673 25.12 11.86 -16.81
C VAL A 673 23.77 12.02 -16.11
N GLY A 674 22.68 11.59 -16.76
CA GLY A 674 21.30 11.66 -16.24
C GLY A 674 20.27 11.57 -17.36
N ASP A 675 19.06 11.04 -17.13
CA ASP A 675 18.01 11.00 -18.17
C ASP A 675 17.45 12.42 -18.34
N MET A 676 17.82 13.08 -19.45
CA MET A 676 17.34 14.43 -19.75
C MET A 676 16.27 14.46 -20.82
N ASN A 677 15.82 13.31 -21.31
CA ASN A 677 14.88 13.20 -22.42
C ASN A 677 13.58 12.45 -22.06
N GLY A 678 13.57 11.71 -20.96
CA GLY A 678 12.44 10.98 -20.40
C GLY A 678 12.23 9.60 -21.00
N ASP A 679 13.29 8.94 -21.51
CA ASP A 679 13.23 7.59 -22.11
C ASP A 679 13.62 6.46 -21.13
N GLY A 680 13.99 6.80 -19.89
CA GLY A 680 14.41 5.87 -18.85
C GLY A 680 15.87 5.43 -18.97
N ARG A 681 16.71 6.13 -19.75
CA ARG A 681 18.14 5.85 -19.88
C ARG A 681 18.95 7.13 -19.68
N ALA A 682 20.09 7.03 -19.00
CA ALA A 682 20.89 8.21 -18.75
C ALA A 682 21.55 8.73 -20.04
N ASP A 683 21.39 10.02 -20.32
CA ASP A 683 22.08 10.74 -21.39
C ASP A 683 23.47 11.22 -20.93
N VAL A 684 24.34 11.57 -21.88
CA VAL A 684 25.67 12.15 -21.59
C VAL A 684 25.75 13.59 -22.06
N VAL A 685 25.92 14.55 -21.14
CA VAL A 685 26.20 15.95 -21.47
C VAL A 685 27.68 16.26 -21.28
N VAL A 686 28.30 16.90 -22.27
CA VAL A 686 29.74 17.19 -22.30
C VAL A 686 29.97 18.69 -22.58
N GLY A 687 30.75 19.34 -21.72
CA GLY A 687 31.12 20.75 -21.82
C GLY A 687 32.62 20.95 -22.05
N THR A 688 33.00 21.84 -22.96
CA THR A 688 34.41 22.26 -23.14
C THR A 688 34.98 22.94 -21.88
N ASP A 689 36.23 22.63 -21.51
CA ASP A 689 36.96 23.34 -20.45
C ASP A 689 37.79 24.49 -21.09
N SER A 690 39.09 24.59 -20.84
CA SER A 690 39.89 25.74 -21.29
C SER A 690 40.20 25.74 -22.81
N GLY A 691 40.42 26.93 -23.39
CA GLY A 691 41.10 27.06 -24.70
C GLY A 691 40.24 26.95 -25.96
N SER A 692 38.92 26.81 -25.83
CA SER A 692 37.93 27.02 -26.91
C SER A 692 36.82 27.96 -26.42
N LYS A 693 35.85 28.28 -27.28
CA LYS A 693 34.56 28.79 -26.79
C LYS A 693 33.93 27.78 -25.82
N SER A 694 33.15 28.27 -24.86
CA SER A 694 32.26 27.47 -24.03
C SER A 694 31.12 26.87 -24.87
N LEU A 695 31.31 25.63 -25.29
CA LEU A 695 30.37 24.78 -26.01
C LEU A 695 29.89 23.63 -25.12
N VAL A 696 28.61 23.25 -25.28
CA VAL A 696 27.98 22.09 -24.66
C VAL A 696 27.34 21.21 -25.74
N ARG A 697 27.49 19.89 -25.60
CA ARG A 697 26.86 18.85 -26.42
C ARG A 697 26.16 17.83 -25.54
N ALA A 698 25.00 17.34 -25.95
CA ALA A 698 24.31 16.23 -25.29
C ALA A 698 24.20 15.03 -26.24
N TYR A 699 24.30 13.83 -25.67
CA TYR A 699 24.30 12.57 -26.38
C TYR A 699 23.28 11.61 -25.79
N ASP A 700 22.50 11.03 -26.70
CA ASP A 700 21.36 10.14 -26.46
C ASP A 700 21.80 8.81 -25.83
N GLY A 701 21.31 8.56 -24.62
CA GLY A 701 21.56 7.35 -23.81
C GLY A 701 21.12 6.07 -24.50
N ALA A 702 19.92 6.05 -25.07
CA ALA A 702 19.35 4.90 -25.79
C ALA A 702 20.16 4.48 -27.04
N THR A 703 21.13 5.28 -27.47
CA THR A 703 22.01 4.97 -28.62
C THR A 703 23.42 4.53 -28.24
N ILE A 704 23.77 4.51 -26.95
CA ILE A 704 25.07 4.04 -26.44
C ILE A 704 25.18 2.53 -26.64
N ARG A 705 26.21 2.10 -27.38
CA ARG A 705 26.49 0.67 -27.64
C ARG A 705 27.92 0.43 -28.12
N ALA A 706 28.37 -0.81 -27.98
CA ALA A 706 29.68 -1.28 -28.41
C ALA A 706 30.08 -0.80 -29.82
N GLY A 707 31.19 -0.07 -29.89
CA GLY A 707 31.82 0.34 -31.16
C GLY A 707 31.09 1.40 -31.99
N SER A 708 30.03 2.03 -31.47
CA SER A 708 29.33 3.14 -32.13
C SER A 708 29.39 4.42 -31.28
N PRO A 709 29.60 5.62 -31.87
CA PRO A 709 29.36 6.87 -31.17
C PRO A 709 27.84 7.06 -30.97
N PRO A 710 27.40 7.59 -29.81
CA PRO A 710 25.99 7.89 -29.57
C PRO A 710 25.50 9.06 -30.45
N THR A 711 24.19 9.14 -30.62
CA THR A 711 23.50 10.21 -31.35
C THR A 711 23.63 11.52 -30.60
N LEU A 712 23.94 12.61 -31.31
CA LEU A 712 23.96 13.95 -30.74
C LEU A 712 22.53 14.50 -30.65
N LEU A 713 22.05 14.79 -29.45
CA LEU A 713 20.74 15.45 -29.22
C LEU A 713 20.80 16.94 -29.62
N PHE A 714 21.82 17.67 -29.17
CA PHE A 714 22.03 19.09 -29.50
C PHE A 714 23.47 19.56 -29.26
N GLU A 715 23.79 20.74 -29.80
CA GLU A 715 24.99 21.56 -29.49
C GLU A 715 24.58 23.02 -29.28
N PHE A 716 25.15 23.72 -28.30
CA PHE A 716 24.99 25.17 -28.15
C PHE A 716 26.15 25.89 -27.44
N GLU A 717 26.19 27.23 -27.57
CA GLU A 717 27.15 28.13 -26.91
C GLU A 717 26.49 28.88 -25.73
N PRO A 718 26.41 28.31 -24.50
CA PRO A 718 25.69 28.93 -23.37
C PRO A 718 26.18 30.33 -22.99
N PHE A 719 27.46 30.64 -23.26
CA PHE A 719 28.12 31.90 -22.90
C PHE A 719 28.74 32.62 -24.12
N GLY A 720 28.32 32.27 -25.33
CA GLY A 720 28.79 32.89 -26.58
C GLY A 720 30.30 32.80 -26.77
N SER A 721 30.98 33.95 -26.86
CA SER A 721 32.43 34.01 -27.12
C SER A 721 33.32 33.83 -25.88
N GLU A 722 32.77 33.52 -24.71
CA GLU A 722 33.57 33.24 -23.52
C GLU A 722 34.37 31.94 -23.69
N SER A 723 35.64 31.95 -23.29
CA SER A 723 36.59 30.84 -23.46
C SER A 723 37.17 30.28 -22.15
N GLY A 724 36.51 30.61 -21.04
CA GLY A 724 36.85 30.11 -19.70
C GLY A 724 36.43 28.66 -19.44
N GLY A 725 35.71 28.04 -20.37
CA GLY A 725 35.09 26.72 -20.22
C GLY A 725 33.70 26.77 -19.57
N VAL A 726 33.04 25.63 -19.55
CA VAL A 726 31.70 25.42 -19.01
C VAL A 726 31.65 24.15 -18.16
N ARG A 727 31.14 24.28 -16.94
CA ARG A 727 30.73 23.18 -16.08
C ARG A 727 29.28 22.82 -16.44
N VAL A 728 28.96 21.54 -16.41
CA VAL A 728 27.64 20.99 -16.74
C VAL A 728 27.21 20.09 -15.58
N ALA A 729 25.92 20.08 -15.27
CA ALA A 729 25.28 19.12 -14.39
C ALA A 729 23.90 18.77 -14.96
N LEU A 730 23.53 17.50 -14.89
CA LEU A 730 22.17 17.00 -15.08
C LEU A 730 21.63 16.68 -13.70
N VAL A 731 20.49 17.29 -13.35
CA VAL A 731 19.82 17.16 -12.04
C VAL A 731 18.34 17.39 -12.30
N ASP A 732 17.45 16.57 -11.74
CA ASP A 732 16.02 16.90 -11.73
C ASP A 732 15.81 18.07 -10.75
N LEU A 733 15.26 19.18 -11.26
CA LEU A 733 15.08 20.42 -10.51
C LEU A 733 13.61 20.76 -10.29
N ASP A 734 12.66 20.05 -10.94
CA ASP A 734 11.22 20.26 -10.71
C ASP A 734 10.48 19.00 -10.20
N GLY A 735 11.21 17.91 -9.97
CA GLY A 735 10.70 16.68 -9.35
C GLY A 735 9.85 15.83 -10.30
N ASP A 736 9.95 16.05 -11.62
CA ASP A 736 9.13 15.35 -12.62
C ASP A 736 9.76 14.05 -13.16
N GLY A 737 10.95 13.68 -12.66
CA GLY A 737 11.70 12.50 -13.06
C GLY A 737 12.59 12.69 -14.29
N VAL A 738 12.63 13.89 -14.88
CA VAL A 738 13.50 14.22 -16.03
C VAL A 738 14.55 15.26 -15.62
N ASN A 739 15.83 14.97 -15.86
CA ASN A 739 16.92 15.84 -15.44
C ASN A 739 17.04 17.13 -16.29
N GLU A 740 17.04 18.29 -15.63
CA GLU A 740 17.43 19.58 -16.23
C GLU A 740 18.93 19.69 -16.45
N LEU A 741 19.30 20.38 -17.53
CA LEU A 741 20.68 20.79 -17.78
C LEU A 741 20.99 22.14 -17.11
N VAL A 742 21.85 22.10 -16.09
CA VAL A 742 22.49 23.28 -15.50
C VAL A 742 23.88 23.50 -16.08
N VAL A 743 24.19 24.74 -16.46
CA VAL A 743 25.51 25.13 -16.99
C VAL A 743 26.07 26.34 -16.27
N ALA A 744 27.38 26.36 -15.99
CA ALA A 744 28.05 27.46 -15.30
C ALA A 744 29.41 27.83 -15.94
N SER A 745 29.73 29.12 -15.95
CA SER A 745 30.98 29.67 -16.49
C SER A 745 32.19 29.29 -15.62
N ALA A 746 33.21 28.65 -16.22
CA ALA A 746 34.20 27.88 -15.45
C ALA A 746 35.54 28.55 -15.13
N ARG A 747 35.92 29.68 -15.78
CA ARG A 747 37.11 30.52 -15.49
C ARG A 747 37.00 31.92 -16.13
N ASN A 748 36.44 32.95 -15.48
CA ASN A 748 36.35 34.29 -16.11
C ASN A 748 36.58 35.53 -15.20
N GLY A 749 37.17 35.35 -14.00
CA GLY A 749 37.54 36.47 -13.11
C GLY A 749 36.39 37.41 -12.70
N SER A 750 35.16 36.97 -12.92
CA SER A 750 33.91 37.74 -12.85
C SER A 750 32.87 36.92 -12.10
N LYS A 751 31.69 37.49 -11.84
CA LYS A 751 30.55 36.73 -11.27
C LYS A 751 30.20 35.54 -12.15
N VAL A 752 29.92 34.39 -11.52
CA VAL A 752 29.48 33.17 -12.22
C VAL A 752 28.14 33.45 -12.91
N LYS A 753 27.97 32.89 -14.11
CA LYS A 753 26.72 32.96 -14.88
C LYS A 753 26.09 31.57 -14.96
N PRO A 754 25.46 31.06 -13.88
CA PRO A 754 24.69 29.83 -13.97
C PRO A 754 23.46 30.03 -14.88
N LYS A 755 23.03 28.98 -15.59
CA LYS A 755 21.79 28.91 -16.36
C LYS A 755 21.19 27.51 -16.29
N ALA A 756 19.86 27.40 -16.38
CA ALA A 756 19.14 26.12 -16.40
C ALA A 756 18.24 25.95 -17.64
N PHE A 757 18.20 24.73 -18.17
CA PHE A 757 17.43 24.37 -19.37
C PHE A 757 16.70 23.04 -19.19
N LYS A 758 15.40 22.99 -19.51
CA LYS A 758 14.63 21.75 -19.66
C LYS A 758 14.57 21.39 -21.14
N PHE A 759 14.87 20.14 -21.46
CA PHE A 759 14.78 19.62 -22.83
C PHE A 759 13.34 19.23 -23.14
N ARG A 760 12.92 19.51 -24.38
CA ARG A 760 11.57 19.21 -24.87
C ARG A 760 11.65 18.81 -26.33
N THR A 761 10.60 18.15 -26.84
CA THR A 761 10.47 17.81 -28.26
C THR A 761 10.52 19.10 -29.10
N GLY A 762 11.67 19.38 -29.74
CA GLY A 762 11.95 20.64 -30.44
C GLY A 762 13.19 21.41 -29.96
N GLY A 763 13.81 21.02 -28.84
CA GLY A 763 15.09 21.56 -28.36
C GLY A 763 15.08 22.02 -26.90
N LEU A 764 16.15 22.70 -26.49
CA LEU A 764 16.26 23.27 -25.15
C LEU A 764 15.34 24.49 -24.96
N THR A 765 14.62 24.51 -23.85
CA THR A 765 13.88 25.67 -23.35
C THR A 765 14.51 26.15 -22.05
N PRO A 766 14.60 27.48 -21.78
CA PRO A 766 15.00 27.96 -20.46
C PRO A 766 14.06 27.39 -19.39
N ALA A 767 14.61 26.78 -18.35
CA ALA A 767 13.81 26.31 -17.23
C ALA A 767 13.27 27.52 -16.45
N ALA A 768 12.09 27.40 -15.84
CA ALA A 768 11.55 28.46 -14.95
C ALA A 768 12.50 28.82 -13.79
N ILE A 769 13.40 27.89 -13.49
CA ILE A 769 14.40 27.87 -12.42
C ILE A 769 15.65 28.74 -12.74
N ASP A 770 15.76 29.32 -13.94
CA ASP A 770 16.84 30.28 -14.29
C ASP A 770 16.86 31.51 -13.33
N ALA A 771 15.68 31.92 -12.83
CA ALA A 771 15.54 32.98 -11.83
C ALA A 771 16.07 32.61 -10.42
N TYR A 772 16.14 31.31 -10.10
CA TYR A 772 16.73 30.80 -8.88
C TYR A 772 18.26 30.89 -8.94
N PHE A 773 18.85 30.41 -10.04
CA PHE A 773 20.30 30.48 -10.29
C PHE A 773 20.84 31.92 -10.32
N ALA A 774 20.04 32.88 -10.78
CA ALA A 774 20.37 34.31 -10.73
C ALA A 774 20.66 34.85 -9.30
N ARG A 775 20.12 34.24 -8.24
CA ARG A 775 20.40 34.62 -6.84
C ARG A 775 21.86 34.32 -6.47
N TYR A 776 22.35 33.14 -6.86
CA TYR A 776 23.70 32.64 -6.58
C TYR A 776 24.79 33.40 -7.33
N ALA A 777 24.48 33.96 -8.51
CA ALA A 777 25.38 34.87 -9.23
C ALA A 777 25.79 36.12 -8.42
N THR A 778 25.15 36.38 -7.27
CA THR A 778 25.48 37.47 -6.35
C THR A 778 26.07 37.03 -5.00
N ASP A 779 26.12 35.73 -4.71
CA ASP A 779 26.61 35.20 -3.43
C ASP A 779 28.15 35.34 -3.34
N PRO A 780 28.70 36.08 -2.36
CA PRO A 780 30.14 36.29 -2.25
C PRO A 780 30.92 35.00 -1.92
N ARG A 781 30.25 33.94 -1.46
CA ARG A 781 30.87 32.62 -1.21
C ARG A 781 31.16 31.85 -2.50
N ILE A 782 30.54 32.21 -3.63
CA ILE A 782 30.56 31.45 -4.89
C ILE A 782 30.91 32.37 -6.06
N VAL A 783 32.11 32.96 -6.00
CA VAL A 783 32.62 33.93 -6.98
C VAL A 783 33.65 33.29 -7.90
N GLY A 784 33.64 33.67 -9.19
CA GLY A 784 34.59 33.20 -10.19
C GLY A 784 34.09 31.98 -10.93
N SER A 785 33.96 30.82 -10.26
CA SER A 785 33.56 29.54 -10.85
C SER A 785 33.00 28.59 -9.79
N MET A 786 32.18 27.61 -10.19
CA MET A 786 31.48 26.67 -9.29
C MET A 786 31.51 25.24 -9.83
N TYR A 787 31.53 24.26 -8.93
CA TYR A 787 31.14 22.87 -9.22
C TYR A 787 29.69 22.64 -8.76
N LEU A 788 28.97 21.83 -9.52
CA LEU A 788 27.56 21.50 -9.32
C LEU A 788 27.42 19.99 -9.32
N ALA A 789 26.66 19.45 -8.37
CA ALA A 789 26.24 18.06 -8.34
C ALA A 789 24.83 17.98 -7.76
N GLY A 790 24.00 17.10 -8.31
CA GLY A 790 22.73 16.70 -7.71
C GLY A 790 22.77 15.23 -7.32
N GLY A 791 21.90 14.82 -6.41
CA GLY A 791 21.52 13.43 -6.25
C GLY A 791 20.46 13.07 -7.29
N ASN A 792 20.58 11.88 -7.87
CA ASN A 792 19.51 11.13 -8.53
C ASN A 792 19.19 9.93 -7.62
#